data_AF-A0A2X0IGA0-F1
#
_entry.id   AF-A0A2X0IGA0-F1
#
_cell.length_a   1.000
_cell.length_b   1.000
_cell.length_c   1.000
_cell.angle_alpha   90.00
_cell.angle_beta   90.00
_cell.angle_gamma   90.00
#
_symmetry.space_group_name_H-M   'P 1'
#
loop_
_entity.id
_entity.type
_entity.pdbx_description
1 polymer ?
#
loop_
_entity_poly.entity_id
_entity_poly.type
_entity_poly.pdbx_seq_one_letter_code
_entity_poly.pdbx_strand_id
1 'polypeptide(L)'
;MDDGRQVSGWHEIYQELYRDAAEAEFGENFAGWDSSYDGLPIPLEEMRQWRDATVAAVRALRPRRMLEIGVGSGLLMSRLASDCEEYWGTDVSEAVVQALRGQLAAGPLELAGRVRLEAAPADRLHHLPAGHFDTVVINSVIQYFPGVDYLTDVLTQAVLLLAPGGSVFVGDVRDLGLLPRLHRAIAAGRGLPDTELPAAAALLAEREPELALAPEYFTALPELLPEIACVDVRLKSGPFHNELTRHRYDVVLRTAEPTLDAGAARVVDWSGGPVDWEQASDGTPLRLRAVPNRRLHTEAGTDGGIEPDELCARAEQAGYQAAFTLTGADHDCFDLVLWRDPEAVVGGLYLPTEPPSFEDPSRYANVPAALDRAHATAPAAAAAAPASDAGSVAESGPVLPRSPYDEVVRELFAEVLALPRPSVPLDRSFFELGGHSLASARLVGRIRAVLDVSLGMRSVYDAPTVRQLADLVQARARAAAAPTGSRDERELPPFTPLPTPATDATGPVPLRVDARTHRALAGLARDHGVTVRMALHAALVALLARTTGHRSVPVGLAVPAGPPVLLTVEAERDFTDLLARVRTAHLDAYARPLAATAPVVVRLGFDVDLDVDADAREAREARTDEAGLGVELTEEWTEGGAPAGVNGQVYGADPAFAARLVRLLAAAAAEPQRPLDTLGLRLPDEPVALVGATRTVPRTPVAALLGMQALLTPHEPALTVGSTVLTHLELDTRSAALAQRLRAAGAAPGQVVAVRLPVSADLVVAYAAVARSGAVCCPPNGASVAGPRPVAVVTDAPEAPWPDVPVLGPAPGVDAPGTEPTAGQAATGTPGTRSPRATDPLLVTAVDADPVTLDAESLRVLTAWRSATVPGTAGGARALLPEGTVDHGFLDVIDALASGAALHLRPQPEPEAGDTAADTARWLAATGAVELAAPAAVVNHVLGSGVDLPALALVTAHGAGASAPGRTLLEHRWYQGVRLTLVDGATPLWNQTVRVLDAALQPVPPGVPGSLYLAGDGLGAASCDAAAAQLVPDPHGGPGARMVRTGRVGRLGAALDELPDVVLRDPFDAPDSLYLPVTDPLGHRSLWPAGTPLPEGWTAAGPEDVRDAVRDTLAQQASAASADTVGSDR
;
A
#
# COMPACT_ATOMS: atom_id res chain seq x y z
N MET A 1 12.38 -4.14 -12.13
CA MET A 1 12.35 -3.09 -11.07
C MET A 1 13.11 -3.52 -9.80
N ASP A 2 13.56 -4.77 -9.71
CA ASP A 2 14.31 -5.31 -8.56
C ASP A 2 15.82 -4.97 -8.62
N ASP A 3 16.40 -4.96 -9.82
CA ASP A 3 17.85 -4.75 -10.05
C ASP A 3 18.36 -3.41 -9.47
N GLY A 4 17.56 -2.35 -9.54
CA GLY A 4 17.94 -1.02 -9.03
C GLY A 4 18.08 -0.97 -7.50
N ARG A 5 17.36 -1.81 -6.75
CA ARG A 5 17.47 -1.90 -5.28
C ARG A 5 18.70 -2.69 -4.85
N GLN A 6 19.02 -3.78 -5.55
CA GLN A 6 20.22 -4.58 -5.28
C GLN A 6 21.49 -3.78 -5.58
N VAL A 7 21.53 -3.05 -6.71
CA VAL A 7 22.62 -2.11 -7.06
C VAL A 7 22.75 -0.96 -6.04
N SER A 8 21.63 -0.48 -5.47
CA SER A 8 21.66 0.54 -4.41
C SER A 8 22.16 -0.02 -3.07
N GLY A 9 21.81 -1.26 -2.73
CA GLY A 9 22.33 -1.97 -1.56
C GLY A 9 23.86 -2.19 -1.64
N TRP A 10 24.35 -2.52 -2.85
CA TRP A 10 25.78 -2.57 -3.14
C TRP A 10 26.47 -1.23 -2.97
N HIS A 11 25.87 -0.15 -3.51
CA HIS A 11 26.40 1.20 -3.35
C HIS A 11 26.61 1.54 -1.88
N GLU A 12 25.67 1.24 -0.99
CA GLU A 12 25.81 1.52 0.44
C GLU A 12 26.85 0.63 1.15
N ILE A 13 26.93 -0.67 0.83
CA ILE A 13 27.92 -1.60 1.41
C ILE A 13 29.34 -1.18 1.02
N TYR A 14 29.56 -0.82 -0.25
CA TYR A 14 30.86 -0.38 -0.75
C TYR A 14 31.28 1.02 -0.28
N GLN A 15 30.32 1.90 0.01
CA GLN A 15 30.58 3.22 0.62
C GLN A 15 31.02 3.11 2.10
N GLU A 16 30.76 1.99 2.77
CA GLU A 16 31.18 1.71 4.15
C GLU A 16 32.47 0.89 4.24
N LEU A 17 32.60 -0.20 3.45
CA LEU A 17 33.80 -1.06 3.43
C LEU A 17 35.07 -0.31 3.02
N TYR A 18 34.95 0.71 2.15
CA TYR A 18 36.08 1.49 1.64
C TYR A 18 36.27 2.85 2.31
N ARG A 19 35.49 3.17 3.36
CA ARG A 19 35.67 4.43 4.11
C ARG A 19 36.99 4.47 4.90
N ASP A 20 37.48 3.30 5.30
CA ASP A 20 38.78 3.13 5.98
C ASP A 20 39.96 2.92 5.00
N ALA A 21 39.71 2.92 3.68
CA ALA A 21 40.71 2.63 2.64
C ALA A 21 41.74 3.74 2.38
N ALA A 22 41.64 4.88 3.07
CA ALA A 22 42.55 6.01 2.91
C ALA A 22 43.96 5.76 3.51
N GLU A 23 44.16 4.71 4.31
CA GLU A 23 45.41 4.46 5.04
C GLU A 23 46.33 3.38 4.42
N ALA A 24 45.89 2.63 3.40
CA ALA A 24 46.68 1.56 2.78
C ALA A 24 47.57 2.04 1.61
N GLU A 25 48.72 1.38 1.41
CA GLU A 25 49.62 1.66 0.28
C GLU A 25 48.96 1.34 -1.07
N PHE A 26 49.22 2.17 -2.09
CA PHE A 26 48.63 2.04 -3.43
C PHE A 26 48.89 0.64 -4.03
N GLY A 27 47.82 -0.12 -4.27
CA GLY A 27 47.90 -1.46 -4.84
C GLY A 27 48.08 -2.62 -3.84
N GLU A 28 48.01 -2.34 -2.53
CA GLU A 28 48.16 -3.34 -1.46
C GLU A 28 46.93 -3.42 -0.52
N ASN A 29 45.78 -2.87 -0.94
CA ASN A 29 44.53 -2.98 -0.19
C ASN A 29 43.73 -4.22 -0.61
N PHE A 30 43.90 -5.31 0.14
CA PHE A 30 43.18 -6.58 0.00
C PHE A 30 42.01 -6.72 0.99
N ALA A 31 41.52 -5.63 1.59
CA ALA A 31 40.39 -5.69 2.51
C ALA A 31 39.13 -6.23 1.81
N GLY A 32 38.38 -7.10 2.51
CA GLY A 32 37.16 -7.73 1.99
C GLY A 32 37.37 -9.07 1.26
N TRP A 33 38.61 -9.53 1.11
CA TRP A 33 38.93 -10.85 0.53
C TRP A 33 39.01 -11.92 1.61
N ASP A 34 37.84 -12.42 2.01
CA ASP A 34 37.72 -13.49 3.00
C ASP A 34 37.40 -14.83 2.31
N SER A 35 38.00 -15.89 2.81
CA SER A 35 37.79 -17.25 2.34
C SER A 35 36.38 -17.71 2.72
N SER A 36 35.60 -18.24 1.77
CA SER A 36 34.25 -18.75 2.05
C SER A 36 34.27 -19.97 2.96
N TYR A 37 35.39 -20.70 3.02
CA TYR A 37 35.54 -21.92 3.80
C TYR A 37 35.46 -21.67 5.31
N ASP A 38 36.11 -20.60 5.77
CA ASP A 38 36.35 -20.30 7.18
C ASP A 38 36.08 -18.84 7.55
N GLY A 39 35.73 -18.01 6.57
CA GLY A 39 35.45 -16.57 6.67
C GLY A 39 36.61 -15.72 7.18
N LEU A 40 37.82 -16.29 7.22
CA LEU A 40 39.06 -15.58 7.52
C LEU A 40 39.57 -14.83 6.28
N PRO A 41 40.30 -13.72 6.45
CA PRO A 41 41.03 -13.11 5.35
C PRO A 41 41.94 -14.12 4.67
N ILE A 42 41.87 -14.21 3.34
CA ILE A 42 42.77 -15.06 2.55
C ILE A 42 44.21 -14.57 2.80
N PRO A 43 45.19 -15.46 3.05
CA PRO A 43 46.55 -15.04 3.33
C PRO A 43 47.12 -14.13 2.25
N LEU A 44 47.80 -13.05 2.66
CA LEU A 44 48.27 -11.99 1.76
C LEU A 44 49.19 -12.51 0.64
N GLU A 45 49.96 -13.56 0.88
CA GLU A 45 50.81 -14.20 -0.14
C GLU A 45 49.97 -14.82 -1.26
N GLU A 46 48.88 -15.51 -0.90
CA GLU A 46 47.95 -16.10 -1.87
C GLU A 46 47.21 -15.01 -2.66
N MET A 47 46.80 -13.93 -1.99
CA MET A 47 46.13 -12.79 -2.63
C MET A 47 47.04 -12.03 -3.59
N ARG A 48 48.32 -11.81 -3.22
CA ARG A 48 49.30 -11.21 -4.13
C ARG A 48 49.52 -12.09 -5.36
N GLN A 49 49.60 -13.40 -5.16
CA GLN A 49 49.74 -14.32 -6.26
C GLN A 49 48.52 -14.33 -7.19
N TRP A 50 47.30 -14.33 -6.65
CA TRP A 50 46.09 -14.19 -7.45
C TRP A 50 46.13 -12.91 -8.29
N ARG A 51 46.46 -11.77 -7.68
CA ARG A 51 46.59 -10.49 -8.39
C ARG A 51 47.62 -10.59 -9.51
N ASP A 52 48.80 -11.12 -9.22
CA ASP A 52 49.89 -11.20 -10.19
C ASP A 52 49.56 -12.15 -11.35
N ALA A 53 48.83 -13.25 -11.09
CA ALA A 53 48.32 -14.16 -12.11
C ALA A 53 47.26 -13.51 -13.02
N THR A 54 46.28 -12.81 -12.44
CA THR A 54 45.25 -12.06 -13.20
C THR A 54 45.90 -10.93 -14.01
N VAL A 55 46.84 -10.19 -13.43
CA VAL A 55 47.63 -9.16 -14.13
C VAL A 55 48.41 -9.76 -15.30
N ALA A 56 49.02 -10.93 -15.13
CA ALA A 56 49.73 -11.61 -16.21
C ALA A 56 48.78 -12.02 -17.35
N ALA A 57 47.58 -12.52 -17.01
CA ALA A 57 46.56 -12.89 -18.00
C ALA A 57 46.07 -11.67 -18.81
N VAL A 58 45.81 -10.54 -18.13
CA VAL A 58 45.41 -9.29 -18.82
C VAL A 58 46.58 -8.72 -19.64
N ARG A 59 47.82 -8.74 -19.12
CA ARG A 59 49.01 -8.29 -19.87
C ARG A 59 49.25 -9.10 -21.14
N ALA A 60 48.91 -10.40 -21.15
CA ALA A 60 49.02 -11.23 -22.33
C ALA A 60 48.12 -10.75 -23.49
N LEU A 61 47.07 -9.96 -23.20
CA LEU A 61 46.23 -9.29 -24.21
C LEU A 61 46.89 -8.04 -24.81
N ARG A 62 48.05 -7.63 -24.28
CA ARG A 62 48.84 -6.45 -24.71
C ARG A 62 48.01 -5.14 -24.70
N PRO A 63 47.37 -4.78 -23.57
CA PRO A 63 46.50 -3.61 -23.48
C PRO A 63 47.25 -2.30 -23.74
N ARG A 64 46.69 -1.42 -24.57
CA ARG A 64 47.19 -0.04 -24.77
C ARG A 64 46.19 1.00 -24.31
N ARG A 65 44.91 0.84 -24.67
CA ARG A 65 43.76 1.65 -24.25
C ARG A 65 42.79 0.74 -23.52
N MET A 66 42.84 0.80 -22.20
CA MET A 66 42.16 -0.15 -21.33
C MET A 66 41.00 0.50 -20.58
N LEU A 67 39.88 -0.22 -20.45
CA LEU A 67 38.78 0.09 -19.53
C LEU A 67 38.67 -1.02 -18.49
N GLU A 68 38.71 -0.68 -17.21
CA GLU A 68 38.37 -1.57 -16.09
C GLU A 68 37.01 -1.18 -15.51
N ILE A 69 36.05 -2.11 -15.55
CA ILE A 69 34.72 -1.95 -14.96
C ILE A 69 34.75 -2.62 -13.58
N GLY A 70 34.49 -1.83 -12.53
CA GLY A 70 34.65 -2.25 -11.14
C GLY A 70 36.11 -2.20 -10.67
N VAL A 71 36.75 -1.03 -10.81
CA VAL A 71 38.19 -0.83 -10.46
C VAL A 71 38.50 -1.13 -8.98
N GLY A 72 37.51 -1.06 -8.08
CA GLY A 72 37.65 -1.45 -6.67
C GLY A 72 38.81 -0.72 -5.99
N SER A 73 39.58 -1.42 -5.15
CA SER A 73 40.76 -0.82 -4.49
C SER A 73 41.96 -0.57 -5.41
N GLY A 74 41.82 -0.73 -6.73
CA GLY A 74 42.88 -0.46 -7.70
C GLY A 74 43.98 -1.53 -7.74
N LEU A 75 43.68 -2.77 -7.33
CA LEU A 75 44.66 -3.87 -7.30
C LEU A 75 45.26 -4.16 -8.67
N LEU A 76 44.42 -4.24 -9.72
CA LEU A 76 44.90 -4.44 -11.10
C LEU A 76 45.46 -3.14 -11.69
N MET A 77 44.76 -2.01 -11.51
CA MET A 77 45.20 -0.67 -11.95
C MET A 77 46.63 -0.36 -11.50
N SER A 78 46.99 -0.65 -10.25
CA SER A 78 48.32 -0.38 -9.69
C SER A 78 49.47 -1.08 -10.43
N ARG A 79 49.17 -2.16 -11.16
CA ARG A 79 50.14 -2.95 -11.93
C ARG A 79 50.03 -2.74 -13.44
N LEU A 80 48.83 -2.46 -13.95
CA LEU A 80 48.56 -2.40 -15.40
C LEU A 80 48.62 -0.98 -15.97
N ALA A 81 48.32 0.06 -15.17
CA ALA A 81 48.20 1.43 -15.69
C ALA A 81 49.51 1.99 -16.27
N SER A 82 50.67 1.52 -15.80
CA SER A 82 51.98 1.91 -16.34
C SER A 82 52.24 1.38 -17.74
N ASP A 83 51.61 0.25 -18.08
CA ASP A 83 51.85 -0.45 -19.34
C ASP A 83 50.92 0.09 -20.45
N CYS A 84 49.92 0.89 -20.07
CA CYS A 84 48.93 1.47 -20.96
C CYS A 84 49.30 2.90 -21.42
N GLU A 85 48.84 3.25 -22.62
CA GLU A 85 48.81 4.64 -23.09
C GLU A 85 47.67 5.40 -22.41
N GLU A 86 46.53 4.73 -22.21
CA GLU A 86 45.34 5.27 -21.58
C GLU A 86 44.65 4.18 -20.75
N TYR A 87 44.28 4.51 -19.52
CA TYR A 87 43.66 3.59 -18.57
C TYR A 87 42.41 4.23 -17.96
N TRP A 88 41.24 3.67 -18.20
CA TRP A 88 39.97 4.16 -17.66
C TRP A 88 39.45 3.16 -16.64
N GLY A 89 39.01 3.63 -15.48
CA GLY A 89 38.42 2.81 -14.43
C GLY A 89 37.07 3.36 -14.00
N THR A 90 36.04 2.52 -13.97
CA THR A 90 34.72 2.88 -13.44
C THR A 90 34.42 2.09 -12.17
N ASP A 91 33.82 2.73 -11.17
CA ASP A 91 33.28 2.04 -9.99
C ASP A 91 31.94 2.63 -9.58
N VAL A 92 31.04 1.81 -9.01
CA VAL A 92 29.76 2.29 -8.49
C VAL A 92 29.94 3.16 -7.23
N SER A 93 31.06 2.98 -6.50
CA SER A 93 31.36 3.71 -5.28
C SER A 93 32.14 4.99 -5.56
N GLU A 94 31.52 6.14 -5.27
CA GLU A 94 32.19 7.43 -5.38
C GLU A 94 33.36 7.53 -4.38
N ALA A 95 33.23 6.97 -3.17
CA ALA A 95 34.30 6.97 -2.18
C ALA A 95 35.55 6.24 -2.69
N VAL A 96 35.39 5.09 -3.35
CA VAL A 96 36.49 4.33 -3.96
C VAL A 96 37.19 5.18 -5.02
N VAL A 97 36.42 5.79 -5.93
CA VAL A 97 36.96 6.64 -7.00
C VAL A 97 37.72 7.84 -6.43
N GLN A 98 37.20 8.49 -5.38
CA GLN A 98 37.88 9.62 -4.74
C GLN A 98 39.16 9.19 -4.01
N ALA A 99 39.14 8.04 -3.32
CA ALA A 99 40.33 7.49 -2.66
C ALA A 99 41.44 7.18 -3.65
N LEU A 100 41.13 6.52 -4.76
CA LEU A 100 42.10 6.23 -5.83
C LEU A 100 42.64 7.51 -6.48
N ARG A 101 41.80 8.52 -6.73
CA ARG A 101 42.26 9.83 -7.21
C ARG A 101 43.24 10.48 -6.23
N GLY A 102 42.98 10.37 -4.92
CA GLY A 102 43.89 10.84 -3.87
C GLY A 102 45.23 10.09 -3.87
N GLN A 103 45.19 8.76 -4.00
CA GLN A 103 46.39 7.93 -4.07
C GLN A 103 47.21 8.20 -5.35
N LEU A 104 46.56 8.41 -6.50
CA LEU A 104 47.23 8.81 -7.75
C LEU A 104 47.86 10.20 -7.65
N ALA A 105 47.22 11.14 -6.95
CA ALA A 105 47.77 12.47 -6.71
C ALA A 105 48.98 12.46 -5.76
N ALA A 106 49.02 11.51 -4.82
CA ALA A 106 50.15 11.30 -3.90
C ALA A 106 51.22 10.34 -4.46
N GLY A 107 50.90 9.58 -5.50
CA GLY A 107 51.72 8.53 -6.12
C GLY A 107 52.56 8.99 -7.31
N PRO A 108 52.98 8.07 -8.20
CA PRO A 108 53.84 8.38 -9.33
C PRO A 108 53.18 9.36 -10.33
N LEU A 109 53.78 10.55 -10.51
CA LEU A 109 53.32 11.63 -11.41
C LEU A 109 53.05 11.17 -12.86
N GLU A 110 53.72 10.11 -13.32
CA GLU A 110 53.56 9.57 -14.68
C GLU A 110 52.19 8.91 -14.91
N LEU A 111 51.52 8.41 -13.86
CA LEU A 111 50.21 7.75 -13.95
C LEU A 111 49.05 8.75 -14.00
N ALA A 112 49.18 9.88 -13.32
CA ALA A 112 48.11 10.89 -13.19
C ALA A 112 47.65 11.47 -14.55
N GLY A 113 48.52 11.47 -15.57
CA GLY A 113 48.18 11.90 -16.92
C GLY A 113 47.56 10.83 -17.82
N ARG A 114 47.58 9.56 -17.41
CA ARG A 114 47.16 8.40 -18.21
C ARG A 114 45.89 7.73 -17.68
N VAL A 115 45.62 7.89 -16.37
CA VAL A 115 44.49 7.27 -15.69
C VAL A 115 43.29 8.22 -15.63
N ARG A 116 42.11 7.73 -16.03
CA ARG A 116 40.82 8.40 -15.83
C ARG A 116 39.93 7.52 -14.97
N LEU A 117 39.39 8.10 -13.90
CA LEU A 117 38.48 7.40 -13.00
C LEU A 117 37.12 8.06 -13.00
N GLU A 118 36.06 7.26 -13.03
CA GLU A 118 34.67 7.74 -13.02
C GLU A 118 33.82 6.92 -12.05
N ALA A 119 32.93 7.59 -11.32
CA ALA A 119 31.95 6.94 -10.46
C ALA A 119 30.69 6.63 -11.29
N ALA A 120 30.56 5.39 -11.75
CA ALA A 120 29.45 4.94 -12.57
C ALA A 120 29.18 3.43 -12.34
N PRO A 121 27.90 3.00 -12.31
CA PRO A 121 27.56 1.58 -12.26
C PRO A 121 27.92 0.89 -13.58
N ALA A 122 28.09 -0.43 -13.55
CA ALA A 122 28.63 -1.22 -14.67
C ALA A 122 27.75 -1.19 -15.94
N ASP A 123 26.45 -0.93 -15.82
CA ASP A 123 25.48 -0.84 -16.92
C ASP A 123 25.42 0.54 -17.58
N ARG A 124 26.13 1.55 -17.06
CA ARG A 124 26.15 2.90 -17.62
C ARG A 124 27.47 3.16 -18.35
N LEU A 125 27.61 2.59 -19.54
CA LEU A 125 28.81 2.75 -20.37
C LEU A 125 28.56 3.52 -21.68
N HIS A 126 27.31 3.87 -21.98
CA HIS A 126 26.89 4.52 -23.22
C HIS A 126 27.53 5.89 -23.50
N HIS A 127 28.06 6.57 -22.48
CA HIS A 127 28.76 7.84 -22.63
C HIS A 127 30.23 7.68 -23.02
N LEU A 128 30.78 6.47 -22.93
CA LEU A 128 32.15 6.14 -23.31
C LEU A 128 32.26 6.01 -24.85
N PRO A 129 33.44 6.29 -25.43
CA PRO A 129 33.61 6.27 -26.88
C PRO A 129 33.58 4.84 -27.44
N ALA A 130 32.62 4.56 -28.33
CA ALA A 130 32.52 3.29 -29.05
C ALA A 130 33.77 3.04 -29.92
N GLY A 131 34.21 1.79 -30.01
CA GLY A 131 35.37 1.42 -30.84
C GLY A 131 36.73 1.95 -30.38
N HIS A 132 36.87 2.36 -29.12
CA HIS A 132 38.07 3.06 -28.62
C HIS A 132 39.06 2.15 -27.90
N PHE A 133 38.57 1.26 -27.04
CA PHE A 133 39.40 0.46 -26.15
C PHE A 133 39.85 -0.83 -26.84
N ASP A 134 41.11 -1.21 -26.72
CA ASP A 134 41.56 -2.53 -27.21
C ASP A 134 41.35 -3.64 -26.16
N THR A 135 41.23 -3.26 -24.88
CA THR A 135 41.00 -4.20 -23.79
C THR A 135 39.96 -3.66 -22.81
N VAL A 136 38.92 -4.44 -22.53
CA VAL A 136 37.97 -4.18 -21.44
C VAL A 136 38.11 -5.27 -20.39
N VAL A 137 38.16 -4.92 -19.11
CA VAL A 137 38.31 -5.85 -17.99
C VAL A 137 37.10 -5.75 -17.07
N ILE A 138 36.50 -6.90 -16.77
CA ILE A 138 35.46 -7.08 -15.76
C ILE A 138 35.98 -8.17 -14.82
N ASN A 139 36.62 -7.78 -13.72
CA ASN A 139 37.27 -8.74 -12.82
C ASN A 139 36.71 -8.62 -11.40
N SER A 140 36.26 -9.73 -10.82
CA SER A 140 35.67 -9.84 -9.47
C SER A 140 34.38 -9.03 -9.24
N VAL A 141 34.09 -7.96 -9.99
CA VAL A 141 32.83 -7.21 -9.88
C VAL A 141 31.63 -8.00 -10.40
N ILE A 142 31.87 -8.90 -11.36
CA ILE A 142 30.85 -9.75 -11.99
C ILE A 142 30.08 -10.59 -10.98
N GLN A 143 30.74 -11.05 -9.92
CA GLN A 143 30.13 -11.90 -8.89
C GLN A 143 29.03 -11.15 -8.11
N TYR A 144 28.99 -9.81 -8.20
CA TYR A 144 28.03 -8.97 -7.49
C TYR A 144 26.87 -8.50 -8.36
N PHE A 145 26.84 -8.92 -9.63
CA PHE A 145 25.76 -8.54 -10.54
C PHE A 145 24.44 -9.20 -10.12
N PRO A 146 23.30 -8.51 -10.27
CA PRO A 146 22.00 -8.97 -9.77
C PRO A 146 21.46 -10.18 -10.53
N GLY A 147 21.98 -10.46 -11.73
CA GLY A 147 21.57 -11.62 -12.51
C GLY A 147 22.21 -11.63 -13.90
N VAL A 148 21.91 -12.68 -14.66
CA VAL A 148 22.45 -12.93 -16.00
C VAL A 148 22.00 -11.88 -17.03
N ASP A 149 20.81 -11.30 -16.89
CA ASP A 149 20.31 -10.26 -17.79
C ASP A 149 21.15 -8.99 -17.68
N TYR A 150 21.43 -8.54 -16.44
CA TYR A 150 22.31 -7.40 -16.17
C TYR A 150 23.73 -7.64 -16.72
N LEU A 151 24.28 -8.84 -16.50
CA LEU A 151 25.58 -9.21 -17.09
C LEU A 151 25.55 -9.13 -18.62
N THR A 152 24.49 -9.64 -19.24
CA THR A 152 24.35 -9.66 -20.70
C THR A 152 24.32 -8.24 -21.27
N ASP A 153 23.63 -7.32 -20.60
CA ASP A 153 23.62 -5.90 -20.97
C ASP A 153 25.00 -5.24 -20.83
N VAL A 154 25.71 -5.52 -19.73
CA VAL A 154 27.07 -5.01 -19.50
C VAL A 154 28.04 -5.53 -20.56
N LEU A 155 28.01 -6.83 -20.87
CA LEU A 155 28.87 -7.44 -21.89
C LEU A 155 28.56 -6.91 -23.29
N THR A 156 27.28 -6.71 -23.62
CA THR A 156 26.85 -6.09 -24.88
C THR A 156 27.46 -4.71 -25.03
N GLN A 157 27.37 -3.88 -23.99
CA GLN A 157 27.98 -2.54 -24.01
C GLN A 157 29.51 -2.62 -24.07
N ALA A 158 30.15 -3.51 -23.30
CA ALA A 158 31.60 -3.67 -23.29
C ALA A 158 32.16 -4.07 -24.66
N VAL A 159 31.49 -4.98 -25.39
CA VAL A 159 31.89 -5.39 -26.74
C VAL A 159 31.78 -4.23 -27.74
N LEU A 160 30.74 -3.40 -27.63
CA LEU A 160 30.57 -2.21 -28.50
C LEU A 160 31.66 -1.14 -28.29
N LEU A 161 32.29 -1.12 -27.12
CA LEU A 161 33.40 -0.21 -26.81
C LEU A 161 34.75 -0.66 -27.39
N LEU A 162 34.84 -1.92 -27.86
CA LEU A 162 36.08 -2.47 -28.38
C LEU A 162 36.44 -1.93 -29.75
N ALA A 163 37.68 -1.47 -29.88
CA ALA A 163 38.32 -1.27 -31.18
C ALA A 163 38.39 -2.60 -31.95
N PRO A 164 38.44 -2.60 -33.29
CA PRO A 164 38.54 -3.82 -34.08
C PRO A 164 39.72 -4.70 -33.64
N GLY A 165 39.42 -5.96 -33.31
CA GLY A 165 40.40 -6.92 -32.80
C GLY A 165 40.67 -6.82 -31.29
N GLY A 166 39.91 -5.99 -30.57
CA GLY A 166 39.96 -5.88 -29.12
C GLY A 166 39.38 -7.10 -28.40
N SER A 167 39.61 -7.15 -27.09
CA SER A 167 39.21 -8.26 -26.21
C SER A 167 38.51 -7.78 -24.93
N VAL A 168 37.50 -8.52 -24.47
CA VAL A 168 36.97 -8.42 -23.11
C VAL A 168 37.55 -9.54 -22.26
N PHE A 169 38.20 -9.21 -21.16
CA PHE A 169 38.60 -10.15 -20.12
C PHE A 169 37.56 -10.14 -19.01
N VAL A 170 36.98 -11.29 -18.72
CA VAL A 170 36.03 -11.49 -17.61
C VAL A 170 36.67 -12.46 -16.63
N GLY A 171 37.06 -11.97 -15.46
CA GLY A 171 37.85 -12.74 -14.52
C GLY A 171 37.17 -13.03 -13.20
N ASP A 172 37.64 -14.09 -12.54
CA ASP A 172 37.14 -14.61 -11.26
C ASP A 172 35.68 -15.05 -11.28
N VAL A 173 35.25 -15.61 -12.41
CA VAL A 173 33.89 -16.12 -12.58
C VAL A 173 33.72 -17.37 -11.73
N ARG A 174 32.68 -17.40 -10.88
CA ARG A 174 32.34 -18.57 -10.07
C ARG A 174 31.68 -19.64 -10.94
N ASP A 175 32.20 -20.86 -10.91
CA ASP A 175 31.68 -21.98 -11.71
C ASP A 175 30.38 -22.56 -11.13
N LEU A 176 29.29 -22.45 -11.89
CA LEU A 176 27.98 -22.99 -11.52
C LEU A 176 28.02 -24.53 -11.34
N GLY A 177 28.81 -25.24 -12.14
CA GLY A 177 28.93 -26.70 -12.07
C GLY A 177 29.66 -27.18 -10.82
N LEU A 178 30.59 -26.37 -10.29
CA LEU A 178 31.32 -26.65 -9.05
C LEU A 178 30.64 -26.09 -7.79
N LEU A 179 29.58 -25.29 -7.95
CA LEU A 179 28.91 -24.62 -6.84
C LEU A 179 28.41 -25.59 -5.73
N PRO A 180 27.76 -26.73 -6.04
CA PRO A 180 27.35 -27.69 -5.01
C PRO A 180 28.52 -28.28 -4.21
N ARG A 181 29.67 -28.45 -4.87
CA ARG A 181 30.89 -28.93 -4.23
C ARG A 181 31.46 -27.88 -3.29
N LEU A 182 31.54 -26.63 -3.74
CA LEU A 182 32.00 -25.53 -2.91
C LEU A 182 31.13 -25.38 -1.65
N HIS A 183 29.81 -25.41 -1.78
CA HIS A 183 28.91 -25.37 -0.62
C HIS A 183 29.14 -26.52 0.35
N ARG A 184 29.39 -27.73 -0.16
CA ARG A 184 29.75 -28.89 0.67
C ARG A 184 31.10 -28.70 1.36
N ALA A 185 32.10 -28.16 0.66
CA ALA A 185 33.42 -27.88 1.21
C ALA A 185 33.37 -26.76 2.27
N ILE A 186 32.54 -25.74 2.08
CA ILE A 186 32.27 -24.69 3.09
C ILE A 186 31.61 -25.30 4.33
N ALA A 187 30.58 -26.13 4.16
CA ALA A 187 29.92 -26.81 5.26
C ALA A 187 30.91 -27.71 6.04
N ALA A 188 31.79 -28.42 5.34
CA ALA A 188 32.82 -29.26 5.94
C ALA A 188 33.91 -28.43 6.65
N GLY A 189 34.35 -27.32 6.05
CA GLY A 189 35.31 -26.38 6.64
C GLY A 189 34.80 -25.73 7.93
N ARG A 190 33.48 -25.60 8.07
CA ARG A 190 32.80 -25.16 9.30
C ARG A 190 32.66 -26.25 10.36
N GLY A 191 33.18 -27.45 10.12
CA GLY A 191 33.21 -28.56 11.09
C GLY A 191 31.90 -29.34 11.23
N LEU A 192 30.99 -29.25 10.26
CA LEU A 192 29.74 -30.03 10.27
C LEU A 192 30.01 -31.52 9.98
N PRO A 193 29.28 -32.44 10.64
CA PRO A 193 29.44 -33.87 10.39
C PRO A 193 28.96 -34.25 8.98
N ASP A 194 29.55 -35.30 8.39
CA ASP A 194 29.25 -35.78 7.02
C ASP A 194 27.75 -36.00 6.74
N THR A 195 26.97 -36.36 7.77
CA THR A 195 25.52 -36.57 7.69
C THR A 195 24.73 -35.28 7.45
N GLU A 196 25.28 -34.12 7.82
CA GLU A 196 24.62 -32.81 7.74
C GLU A 196 25.09 -31.98 6.54
N LEU A 197 26.22 -32.34 5.92
CA LEU A 197 26.78 -31.63 4.77
C LEU A 197 25.79 -31.45 3.59
N PRO A 198 24.96 -32.45 3.20
CA PRO A 198 24.03 -32.27 2.10
C PRO A 198 22.96 -31.21 2.39
N ALA A 199 22.44 -31.17 3.62
CA ALA A 199 21.41 -30.22 4.02
C ALA A 199 22.00 -28.79 4.18
N ALA A 200 23.19 -28.68 4.76
CA ALA A 200 23.90 -27.41 4.87
C ALA A 200 24.29 -26.85 3.49
N ALA A 201 24.74 -27.71 2.57
CA ALA A 201 25.05 -27.30 1.20
C ALA A 201 23.81 -26.81 0.44
N ALA A 202 22.66 -27.47 0.61
CA ALA A 202 21.41 -27.02 0.00
C ALA A 202 20.96 -25.64 0.53
N LEU A 203 21.13 -25.38 1.83
CA LEU A 203 20.82 -24.07 2.43
C LEU A 203 21.77 -22.97 1.96
N LEU A 204 23.05 -23.29 1.75
CA LEU A 204 24.03 -22.37 1.18
C LEU A 204 23.69 -22.06 -0.29
N ALA A 205 23.20 -23.05 -1.05
CA ALA A 205 22.75 -22.87 -2.42
C ALA A 205 21.55 -21.92 -2.55
N GLU A 206 20.56 -22.02 -1.66
CA GLU A 206 19.41 -21.11 -1.62
C GLU A 206 19.78 -19.67 -1.25
N ARG A 207 20.98 -19.45 -0.72
CA ARG A 207 21.45 -18.17 -0.18
C ARG A 207 22.73 -17.67 -0.84
N GLU A 208 23.13 -18.25 -1.97
CA GLU A 208 24.38 -17.88 -2.66
C GLU A 208 24.32 -16.40 -3.08
N PRO A 209 25.14 -15.53 -2.47
CA PRO A 209 25.10 -14.10 -2.77
C PRO A 209 25.85 -13.75 -4.07
N GLU A 210 26.69 -14.66 -4.59
CA GLU A 210 27.47 -14.42 -5.80
C GLU A 210 26.78 -14.94 -7.07
N LEU A 211 26.94 -14.21 -8.17
CA LEU A 211 26.61 -14.70 -9.50
C LEU A 211 27.62 -15.78 -9.93
N ALA A 212 27.11 -16.99 -10.11
CA ALA A 212 27.81 -18.16 -10.63
C ALA A 212 27.30 -18.47 -12.04
N LEU A 213 28.24 -18.78 -12.95
CA LEU A 213 27.97 -18.96 -14.37
C LEU A 213 28.57 -20.27 -14.86
N ALA A 214 27.79 -21.02 -15.63
CA ALA A 214 28.29 -22.13 -16.42
C ALA A 214 29.13 -21.59 -17.60
N PRO A 215 30.29 -22.19 -17.93
CA PRO A 215 31.12 -21.77 -19.08
C PRO A 215 30.36 -21.67 -20.40
N GLU A 216 29.32 -22.50 -20.55
CA GLU A 216 28.44 -22.58 -21.71
C GLU A 216 27.74 -21.24 -22.02
N TYR A 217 27.46 -20.42 -21.00
CA TYR A 217 26.94 -19.06 -21.18
C TYR A 217 27.81 -18.25 -22.15
N PHE A 218 29.12 -18.25 -21.91
CA PHE A 218 30.06 -17.49 -22.73
C PHE A 218 30.20 -18.09 -24.12
N THR A 219 30.21 -19.41 -24.26
CA THR A 219 30.26 -20.05 -25.59
C THR A 219 28.96 -19.91 -26.40
N ALA A 220 27.84 -19.63 -25.75
CA ALA A 220 26.56 -19.30 -26.39
C ALA A 220 26.44 -17.82 -26.77
N LEU A 221 27.18 -16.95 -26.09
CA LEU A 221 27.13 -15.50 -26.29
C LEU A 221 27.34 -15.04 -27.76
N PRO A 222 28.16 -15.70 -28.60
CA PRO A 222 28.27 -15.35 -30.02
C PRO A 222 26.96 -15.47 -30.82
N GLU A 223 25.95 -16.22 -30.36
CA GLU A 223 24.62 -16.23 -30.98
C GLU A 223 23.89 -14.89 -30.81
N LEU A 224 24.12 -14.22 -29.67
CA LEU A 224 23.57 -12.90 -29.38
C LEU A 224 24.46 -11.76 -29.91
N LEU A 225 25.79 -11.93 -29.80
CA LEU A 225 26.80 -10.94 -30.18
C LEU A 225 27.75 -11.52 -31.23
N PRO A 226 27.36 -11.50 -32.53
CA PRO A 226 28.17 -12.06 -33.62
C PRO A 226 29.54 -11.38 -33.80
N GLU A 227 29.77 -10.22 -33.18
CA GLU A 227 31.05 -9.54 -33.13
C GLU A 227 32.11 -10.34 -32.36
N ILE A 228 31.69 -11.26 -31.47
CA ILE A 228 32.60 -12.16 -30.76
C ILE A 228 32.96 -13.32 -31.68
N ALA A 229 34.16 -13.26 -32.24
CA ALA A 229 34.72 -14.30 -33.10
C ALA A 229 35.23 -15.51 -32.30
N CYS A 230 35.62 -15.32 -31.04
CA CYS A 230 36.25 -16.36 -30.25
C CYS A 230 36.02 -16.18 -28.73
N VAL A 231 35.83 -17.31 -28.03
CA VAL A 231 35.68 -17.39 -26.57
C VAL A 231 36.72 -18.37 -26.01
N ASP A 232 37.53 -17.90 -25.07
CA ASP A 232 38.46 -18.71 -24.30
C ASP A 232 38.00 -18.81 -22.86
N VAL A 233 37.84 -20.03 -22.34
CA VAL A 233 37.63 -20.27 -20.90
C VAL A 233 38.86 -20.96 -20.35
N ARG A 234 39.42 -20.45 -19.26
CA ARG A 234 40.67 -20.92 -18.65
C ARG A 234 40.53 -21.02 -17.14
N LEU A 235 41.07 -22.09 -16.57
CA LEU A 235 41.15 -22.21 -15.11
C LEU A 235 42.23 -21.26 -14.56
N LYS A 236 42.09 -20.83 -13.30
CA LYS A 236 43.06 -19.94 -12.64
C LYS A 236 44.42 -20.63 -12.46
N SER A 237 45.51 -19.91 -12.69
CA SER A 237 46.88 -20.36 -12.37
C SER A 237 47.24 -20.01 -10.94
N GLY A 238 47.93 -20.93 -10.26
CA GLY A 238 48.34 -20.73 -8.87
C GLY A 238 48.65 -22.05 -8.14
N PRO A 239 49.78 -22.13 -7.41
CA PRO A 239 50.19 -23.25 -6.58
C PRO A 239 49.37 -23.39 -5.29
N PHE A 240 48.70 -22.33 -4.83
CA PHE A 240 47.85 -22.40 -3.64
C PHE A 240 46.50 -23.01 -3.99
N HIS A 241 46.04 -23.93 -3.15
CA HIS A 241 44.75 -24.59 -3.30
C HIS A 241 43.72 -23.91 -2.41
N ASN A 242 43.11 -22.85 -2.92
CA ASN A 242 42.07 -22.09 -2.24
C ASN A 242 40.82 -21.99 -3.12
N GLU A 243 39.81 -21.27 -2.66
CA GLU A 243 38.55 -21.16 -3.40
C GLU A 243 38.73 -20.52 -4.79
N LEU A 244 39.70 -19.61 -4.93
CA LEU A 244 39.96 -18.88 -6.17
C LEU A 244 40.55 -19.81 -7.23
N THR A 245 41.47 -20.71 -6.87
CA THR A 245 42.11 -21.63 -7.83
C THR A 245 41.33 -22.92 -8.08
N ARG A 246 40.33 -23.22 -7.25
CA ARG A 246 39.49 -24.42 -7.34
C ARG A 246 38.18 -24.20 -8.06
N HIS A 247 37.47 -23.12 -7.73
CA HIS A 247 36.05 -22.95 -8.08
C HIS A 247 35.79 -21.76 -9.00
N ARG A 248 36.84 -21.10 -9.48
CA ARG A 248 36.74 -19.96 -10.39
C ARG A 248 37.54 -20.16 -11.66
N TYR A 249 37.11 -19.47 -12.70
CA TYR A 249 37.77 -19.45 -14.00
C TYR A 249 37.77 -18.03 -14.60
N ASP A 250 38.60 -17.84 -15.61
CA ASP A 250 38.69 -16.60 -16.38
C ASP A 250 38.22 -16.85 -17.82
N VAL A 251 37.65 -15.81 -18.44
CA VAL A 251 37.14 -15.82 -19.80
C VAL A 251 37.76 -14.69 -20.61
N VAL A 252 38.11 -14.97 -21.86
CA VAL A 252 38.47 -13.94 -22.84
C VAL A 252 37.55 -14.01 -24.03
N LEU A 253 36.83 -12.93 -24.28
CA LEU A 253 35.99 -12.72 -25.46
C LEU A 253 36.80 -11.90 -26.46
N ARG A 254 36.95 -12.37 -27.70
CA ARG A 254 37.72 -11.66 -28.74
C ARG A 254 36.88 -11.37 -29.96
N THR A 255 37.08 -10.18 -30.51
CA THR A 255 36.47 -9.78 -31.79
C THR A 255 37.33 -10.15 -33.00
N ALA A 256 38.59 -10.54 -32.78
CA ALA A 256 39.45 -11.09 -33.82
C ALA A 256 39.29 -12.61 -33.94
N GLU A 257 39.27 -13.09 -35.19
CA GLU A 257 39.34 -14.51 -35.51
C GLU A 257 40.59 -15.16 -34.90
N PRO A 258 40.48 -16.39 -34.34
CA PRO A 258 41.63 -17.09 -33.80
C PRO A 258 42.59 -17.47 -34.92
N THR A 259 43.88 -17.27 -34.70
CA THR A 259 44.92 -17.76 -35.62
C THR A 259 45.14 -19.27 -35.47
N LEU A 260 44.67 -19.85 -34.35
CA LEU A 260 44.75 -21.26 -34.03
C LEU A 260 43.44 -21.74 -33.39
N ASP A 261 42.77 -22.70 -34.03
CA ASP A 261 41.58 -23.36 -33.49
C ASP A 261 41.97 -24.60 -32.67
N ALA A 262 41.87 -24.48 -31.35
CA ALA A 262 42.09 -25.57 -30.40
C ALA A 262 40.92 -26.57 -30.30
N GLY A 263 39.77 -26.27 -30.91
CA GLY A 263 38.68 -27.23 -31.06
C GLY A 263 39.01 -28.34 -32.06
N ALA A 264 39.83 -28.02 -33.06
CA ALA A 264 40.38 -28.98 -34.03
C ALA A 264 41.67 -29.69 -33.53
N ALA A 265 42.08 -29.46 -32.28
CA ALA A 265 43.27 -30.09 -31.71
C ALA A 265 43.17 -31.62 -31.69
N ARG A 266 44.30 -32.30 -31.85
CA ARG A 266 44.37 -33.75 -31.68
C ARG A 266 44.06 -34.09 -30.22
N VAL A 267 43.00 -34.86 -29.97
CA VAL A 267 42.58 -35.24 -28.61
C VAL A 267 43.24 -36.55 -28.18
N VAL A 268 43.77 -36.56 -26.96
CA VAL A 268 44.33 -37.74 -26.29
C VAL A 268 43.74 -37.80 -24.88
N ASP A 269 43.04 -38.88 -24.55
CA ASP A 269 42.50 -39.08 -23.21
C ASP A 269 43.62 -39.42 -22.21
N TRP A 270 43.53 -38.87 -21.01
CA TRP A 270 44.49 -39.13 -19.95
C TRP A 270 44.47 -40.60 -19.49
N SER A 271 45.63 -41.27 -19.54
CA SER A 271 45.76 -42.68 -19.17
C SER A 271 46.63 -42.94 -17.92
N GLY A 272 46.98 -41.92 -17.15
CA GLY A 272 47.70 -42.07 -15.87
C GLY A 272 49.22 -42.31 -15.94
N GLY A 273 49.87 -42.07 -17.08
CA GLY A 273 51.32 -42.23 -17.28
C GLY A 273 52.06 -40.92 -17.60
N PRO A 274 53.41 -40.92 -17.68
CA PRO A 274 54.17 -39.75 -18.13
C PRO A 274 53.78 -39.39 -19.58
N VAL A 275 53.45 -38.12 -19.82
CA VAL A 275 53.13 -37.60 -21.15
C VAL A 275 54.41 -37.59 -21.99
N ASP A 276 54.39 -38.33 -23.10
CA ASP A 276 55.48 -38.32 -24.08
C ASP A 276 55.34 -37.10 -25.00
N TRP A 277 56.00 -36.00 -24.62
CA TRP A 277 55.96 -34.72 -25.33
C TRP A 277 56.59 -34.77 -26.73
N GLU A 278 57.39 -35.81 -27.05
CA GLU A 278 58.05 -36.00 -28.35
C GLU A 278 57.07 -36.51 -29.43
N GLN A 279 55.93 -37.11 -29.04
CA GLN A 279 54.88 -37.57 -29.98
C GLN A 279 53.96 -36.44 -30.51
N ALA A 280 54.14 -35.20 -30.05
CA ALA A 280 53.48 -33.99 -30.57
C ALA A 280 54.37 -33.22 -31.58
N SER A 281 55.18 -33.95 -32.35
CA SER A 281 56.27 -33.43 -33.20
C SER A 281 55.87 -32.85 -34.56
N ASP A 282 54.59 -32.84 -34.94
CA ASP A 282 54.13 -32.32 -36.23
C ASP A 282 53.69 -30.84 -36.21
N GLY A 283 53.66 -30.20 -35.04
CA GLY A 283 53.23 -28.82 -34.87
C GLY A 283 51.70 -28.63 -34.78
N THR A 284 50.93 -29.71 -34.82
CA THR A 284 49.47 -29.70 -34.62
C THR A 284 49.15 -29.48 -33.13
N PRO A 285 48.13 -28.66 -32.78
CA PRO A 285 47.70 -28.50 -31.39
C PRO A 285 47.27 -29.83 -30.78
N LEU A 286 47.61 -30.07 -29.50
CA LEU A 286 47.25 -31.28 -28.76
C LEU A 286 46.35 -30.92 -27.58
N ARG A 287 45.28 -31.70 -27.37
CA ARG A 287 44.43 -31.64 -26.18
C ARG A 287 44.58 -32.93 -25.39
N LEU A 288 45.12 -32.84 -24.18
CA LEU A 288 45.03 -33.92 -23.20
C LEU A 288 43.72 -33.76 -22.45
N ARG A 289 42.80 -34.71 -22.63
CA ARG A 289 41.45 -34.63 -22.08
C ARG A 289 41.33 -35.35 -20.74
N ALA A 290 40.50 -34.80 -19.86
CA ALA A 290 40.09 -35.42 -18.59
C ALA A 290 41.28 -35.77 -17.67
N VAL A 291 42.22 -34.83 -17.52
CA VAL A 291 43.32 -34.94 -16.56
C VAL A 291 42.77 -34.71 -15.15
N PRO A 292 42.91 -35.65 -14.20
CA PRO A 292 42.33 -35.48 -12.86
C PRO A 292 42.93 -34.28 -12.12
N ASN A 293 42.10 -33.40 -11.58
CA ASN A 293 42.52 -32.13 -10.98
C ASN A 293 42.91 -32.32 -9.50
N ARG A 294 44.21 -32.24 -9.19
CA ARG A 294 44.69 -32.41 -7.81
C ARG A 294 44.11 -31.39 -6.83
N ARG A 295 43.86 -30.16 -7.28
CA ARG A 295 43.29 -29.09 -6.43
C ARG A 295 41.92 -29.48 -5.89
N LEU A 296 41.14 -30.20 -6.68
CA LEU A 296 39.80 -30.67 -6.33
C LEU A 296 39.85 -31.99 -5.55
N HIS A 297 40.68 -32.95 -5.96
CA HIS A 297 40.86 -34.21 -5.24
C HIS A 297 41.33 -34.03 -3.79
N THR A 298 42.23 -33.08 -3.54
CA THR A 298 42.69 -32.72 -2.19
C THR A 298 41.57 -32.15 -1.32
N GLU A 299 40.65 -31.35 -1.90
CA GLU A 299 39.46 -30.84 -1.21
C GLU A 299 38.50 -31.98 -0.81
N ALA A 300 38.43 -33.04 -1.61
CA ALA A 300 37.66 -34.25 -1.30
C ALA A 300 38.37 -35.21 -0.32
N GLY A 301 39.54 -34.84 0.21
CA GLY A 301 40.32 -35.66 1.14
C GLY A 301 41.06 -36.83 0.48
N THR A 302 41.28 -36.77 -0.83
CA THR A 302 42.01 -37.79 -1.60
C THR A 302 43.35 -37.25 -2.10
N ASP A 303 44.45 -38.00 -1.91
CA ASP A 303 45.79 -37.65 -2.41
C ASP A 303 45.96 -37.89 -3.93
N GLY A 304 44.86 -37.92 -4.69
CA GLY A 304 44.84 -38.20 -6.12
C GLY A 304 45.00 -36.95 -7.00
N GLY A 305 45.30 -37.16 -8.28
CA GLY A 305 45.29 -36.12 -9.31
C GLY A 305 46.65 -35.49 -9.68
N ILE A 306 46.63 -34.60 -10.68
CA ILE A 306 47.78 -33.87 -11.23
C ILE A 306 47.65 -32.38 -10.93
N GLU A 307 48.75 -31.74 -10.52
CA GLU A 307 48.81 -30.27 -10.37
C GLU A 307 48.78 -29.59 -11.75
N PRO A 308 47.79 -28.72 -12.04
CA PRO A 308 47.69 -28.06 -13.34
C PRO A 308 48.94 -27.24 -13.71
N ASP A 309 49.47 -26.43 -12.78
CA ASP A 309 50.63 -25.57 -13.04
C ASP A 309 51.93 -26.37 -13.23
N GLU A 310 52.12 -27.49 -12.52
CA GLU A 310 53.30 -28.35 -12.74
C GLU A 310 53.27 -28.98 -14.13
N LEU A 311 52.08 -29.39 -14.60
CA LEU A 311 51.93 -29.98 -15.93
C LEU A 311 52.14 -28.93 -17.02
N CYS A 312 51.64 -27.70 -16.83
CA CYS A 312 51.88 -26.56 -17.69
C CYS A 312 53.39 -26.23 -17.78
N ALA A 313 54.07 -26.12 -16.63
CA ALA A 313 55.50 -25.84 -16.57
C ALA A 313 56.35 -26.93 -17.26
N ARG A 314 55.95 -28.20 -17.18
CA ARG A 314 56.63 -29.29 -17.91
C ARG A 314 56.44 -29.17 -19.43
N ALA A 315 55.25 -28.77 -19.89
CA ALA A 315 55.01 -28.54 -21.31
C ALA A 315 55.81 -27.34 -21.85
N GLU A 316 55.90 -26.26 -21.07
CA GLU A 316 56.71 -25.08 -21.38
C GLU A 316 58.21 -25.40 -21.44
N GLN A 317 58.71 -26.20 -20.50
CA GLN A 317 60.10 -26.71 -20.54
C GLN A 317 60.37 -27.58 -21.77
N ALA A 318 59.34 -28.24 -22.31
CA ALA A 318 59.40 -29.01 -23.55
C ALA A 318 59.22 -28.14 -24.82
N GLY A 319 59.08 -26.81 -24.69
CA GLY A 319 58.99 -25.86 -25.78
C GLY A 319 57.58 -25.71 -26.37
N TYR A 320 56.54 -26.07 -25.62
CA TYR A 320 55.14 -25.81 -25.97
C TYR A 320 54.62 -24.59 -25.19
N GLN A 321 53.65 -23.89 -25.76
CA GLN A 321 52.71 -23.08 -25.02
C GLN A 321 51.59 -23.97 -24.49
N ALA A 322 51.03 -23.63 -23.33
CA ALA A 322 50.05 -24.46 -22.67
C ALA A 322 48.96 -23.62 -21.99
N ALA A 323 47.74 -24.14 -21.98
CA ALA A 323 46.63 -23.59 -21.21
C ALA A 323 45.76 -24.74 -20.70
N PHE A 324 45.32 -24.64 -19.45
CA PHE A 324 44.39 -25.61 -18.87
C PHE A 324 42.99 -24.99 -18.75
N THR A 325 41.98 -25.81 -19.03
CA THR A 325 40.57 -25.42 -19.17
C THR A 325 39.68 -26.49 -18.56
N LEU A 326 38.40 -26.16 -18.40
CA LEU A 326 37.38 -27.05 -17.84
C LEU A 326 37.11 -28.22 -18.81
N THR A 327 36.83 -29.40 -18.26
CA THR A 327 36.35 -30.54 -19.05
C THR A 327 34.83 -30.50 -19.10
N GLY A 328 34.21 -30.40 -20.28
CA GLY A 328 32.75 -30.25 -20.38
C GLY A 328 31.90 -31.41 -19.83
N ALA A 329 32.49 -32.55 -19.47
CA ALA A 329 31.78 -33.75 -19.01
C ALA A 329 32.05 -34.14 -17.54
N ASP A 330 33.17 -33.67 -16.97
CA ASP A 330 33.60 -34.04 -15.63
C ASP A 330 34.38 -32.89 -14.99
N HIS A 331 33.75 -32.20 -14.03
CA HIS A 331 34.35 -31.06 -13.34
C HIS A 331 35.46 -31.46 -12.36
N ASP A 332 35.67 -32.76 -12.06
CA ASP A 332 36.83 -33.24 -11.29
C ASP A 332 38.12 -33.26 -12.13
N CYS A 333 38.00 -33.07 -13.44
CA CYS A 333 39.10 -33.12 -14.38
C CYS A 333 39.26 -31.79 -15.13
N PHE A 334 40.46 -31.55 -15.65
CA PHE A 334 40.75 -30.45 -16.56
C PHE A 334 41.31 -30.97 -17.89
N ASP A 335 41.16 -30.18 -18.93
CA ASP A 335 41.82 -30.40 -20.21
C ASP A 335 43.09 -29.54 -20.28
N LEU A 336 44.19 -30.10 -20.81
CA LEU A 336 45.39 -29.33 -21.15
C LEU A 336 45.50 -29.20 -22.67
N VAL A 337 45.52 -27.97 -23.16
CA VAL A 337 45.72 -27.66 -24.57
C VAL A 337 47.14 -27.14 -24.79
N LEU A 338 47.84 -27.70 -25.79
CA LEU A 338 49.23 -27.42 -26.12
C LEU A 338 49.38 -26.97 -27.56
N TRP A 339 50.25 -25.98 -27.79
CA TRP A 339 50.65 -25.53 -29.13
C TRP A 339 52.10 -25.03 -29.12
N ARG A 340 52.68 -24.67 -30.26
CA ARG A 340 54.10 -24.25 -30.35
C ARG A 340 54.31 -22.77 -30.64
N ASP A 341 53.40 -22.14 -31.36
CA ASP A 341 53.54 -20.72 -31.75
C ASP A 341 53.21 -19.80 -30.57
N PRO A 342 54.19 -19.07 -29.99
CA PRO A 342 53.94 -18.15 -28.88
C PRO A 342 53.11 -16.92 -29.27
N GLU A 343 53.00 -16.60 -30.56
CA GLU A 343 52.22 -15.45 -31.04
C GLU A 343 50.80 -15.85 -31.49
N ALA A 344 50.43 -17.13 -31.41
CA ALA A 344 49.12 -17.58 -31.83
C ALA A 344 48.00 -17.08 -30.88
N VAL A 345 46.97 -16.47 -31.47
CA VAL A 345 45.68 -16.25 -30.82
C VAL A 345 44.90 -17.54 -30.89
N VAL A 346 44.80 -18.21 -29.74
CA VAL A 346 44.08 -19.47 -29.61
C VAL A 346 42.59 -19.21 -29.40
N GLY A 347 41.75 -20.01 -30.06
CA GLY A 347 40.32 -20.10 -29.80
C GLY A 347 39.85 -21.54 -29.65
N GLY A 348 38.65 -21.74 -29.09
CA GLY A 348 38.12 -23.10 -28.89
C GLY A 348 38.81 -23.88 -27.77
N LEU A 349 39.35 -23.18 -26.76
CA LEU A 349 39.99 -23.82 -25.61
C LEU A 349 39.00 -24.68 -24.82
N TYR A 350 37.81 -24.18 -24.54
CA TYR A 350 36.76 -24.95 -23.88
C TYR A 350 35.80 -25.56 -24.90
N LEU A 351 35.47 -26.85 -24.71
CA LEU A 351 34.55 -27.58 -25.57
C LEU A 351 33.32 -27.99 -24.74
N PRO A 352 32.15 -27.39 -25.01
CA PRO A 352 30.93 -27.74 -24.30
C PRO A 352 30.46 -29.15 -24.68
N THR A 353 29.77 -29.83 -23.77
CA THR A 353 29.23 -31.19 -24.01
C THR A 353 28.00 -31.20 -24.92
N GLU A 354 27.24 -30.12 -24.90
CA GLU A 354 26.09 -29.89 -25.77
C GLU A 354 26.30 -28.64 -26.63
N PRO A 355 25.63 -28.52 -27.79
CA PRO A 355 25.67 -27.30 -28.58
C PRO A 355 25.21 -26.11 -27.72
N PRO A 356 26.01 -25.04 -27.62
CA PRO A 356 25.60 -23.86 -26.87
C PRO A 356 24.37 -23.24 -27.53
N SER A 357 23.46 -22.68 -26.74
CA SER A 357 22.30 -21.94 -27.25
C SER A 357 21.91 -20.82 -26.29
N PHE A 358 21.60 -19.66 -26.83
CA PHE A 358 21.26 -18.45 -26.08
C PHE A 358 19.74 -18.21 -25.98
N GLU A 359 18.90 -19.22 -26.30
CA GLU A 359 17.43 -19.09 -26.19
C GLU A 359 16.95 -18.80 -24.76
N ASP A 360 17.64 -19.36 -23.77
CA ASP A 360 17.36 -19.14 -22.35
C ASP A 360 18.69 -18.99 -21.59
N PRO A 361 19.23 -17.77 -21.44
CA PRO A 361 20.49 -17.54 -20.73
C PRO A 361 20.39 -17.84 -19.22
N SER A 362 19.19 -17.86 -18.65
CA SER A 362 18.97 -18.13 -17.22
C SER A 362 19.37 -19.56 -16.83
N ARG A 363 19.37 -20.51 -17.77
CA ARG A 363 19.81 -21.89 -17.53
C ARG A 363 21.30 -22.01 -17.19
N TYR A 364 22.10 -20.99 -17.52
CA TYR A 364 23.53 -20.98 -17.30
C TYR A 364 23.95 -20.16 -16.08
N ALA A 365 23.01 -19.66 -15.29
CA ALA A 365 23.30 -18.82 -14.13
C ALA A 365 22.45 -19.25 -12.92
N ASN A 366 22.96 -19.03 -11.71
CA ASN A 366 22.11 -18.98 -10.54
C ASN A 366 21.37 -17.62 -10.46
N VAL A 367 20.39 -17.53 -9.56
CA VAL A 367 19.82 -16.25 -9.14
C VAL A 367 20.52 -15.86 -7.83
N PRO A 368 21.36 -14.81 -7.82
CA PRO A 368 22.03 -14.36 -6.60
C PRO A 368 21.04 -13.95 -5.54
N ALA A 369 21.20 -14.44 -4.32
CA ALA A 369 20.43 -13.98 -3.18
C ALA A 369 20.76 -12.51 -2.88
N ALA A 370 19.75 -11.71 -2.54
CA ALA A 370 19.96 -10.32 -2.14
C ALA A 370 20.97 -10.27 -0.96
N LEU A 371 22.00 -9.42 -1.05
CA LEU A 371 22.96 -9.28 0.03
C LEU A 371 22.29 -8.71 1.28
N ASP A 372 22.13 -9.58 2.26
CA ASP A 372 21.82 -9.20 3.62
C ASP A 372 23.14 -8.83 4.33
N ARG A 373 23.24 -7.63 4.92
CA ARG A 373 24.49 -7.08 5.54
C ARG A 373 25.13 -7.98 6.62
N ALA A 374 24.49 -9.07 7.03
CA ALA A 374 24.93 -9.97 8.08
C ALA A 374 26.07 -10.94 7.70
N HIS A 375 26.40 -11.12 6.41
CA HIS A 375 27.18 -12.29 5.97
C HIS A 375 28.59 -12.03 5.41
N ALA A 376 29.04 -10.79 5.23
CA ALA A 376 30.45 -10.52 4.89
C ALA A 376 31.32 -10.55 6.16
N THR A 377 32.36 -11.39 6.19
CA THR A 377 33.44 -11.48 7.20
C THR A 377 33.14 -12.25 8.50
N ALA A 378 33.25 -13.58 8.55
CA ALA A 378 33.22 -14.34 9.81
C ALA A 378 34.49 -15.20 9.94
N PRO A 379 35.61 -14.71 10.52
CA PRO A 379 36.81 -15.48 10.67
C PRO A 379 36.61 -16.53 11.77
N ALA A 380 36.71 -17.79 11.37
CA ALA A 380 36.94 -18.90 12.26
C ALA A 380 38.32 -18.74 12.92
N ALA A 381 38.35 -18.71 14.25
CA ALA A 381 39.55 -19.07 15.00
C ALA A 381 39.13 -19.72 16.32
N ALA A 382 38.73 -20.99 16.24
CA ALA A 382 38.85 -21.92 17.34
C ALA A 382 40.21 -22.65 17.18
N ALA A 383 41.26 -22.09 17.77
CA ALA A 383 42.48 -22.82 18.03
C ALA A 383 42.62 -23.01 19.55
N ALA A 384 42.34 -24.25 19.97
CA ALA A 384 42.77 -24.95 21.17
C ALA A 384 43.07 -24.10 22.44
N ALA A 385 42.16 -24.21 23.42
CA ALA A 385 42.49 -24.03 24.84
C ALA A 385 42.36 -25.39 25.57
N PRO A 386 43.22 -25.67 26.57
CA PRO A 386 43.35 -26.98 27.18
C PRO A 386 42.14 -27.32 28.07
N ALA A 387 41.90 -28.61 28.26
CA ALA A 387 40.92 -29.14 29.19
C ALA A 387 40.99 -28.45 30.56
N SER A 388 39.87 -27.88 31.02
CA SER A 388 39.67 -27.53 32.42
C SER A 388 38.27 -27.92 32.87
N ASP A 389 38.25 -28.55 34.04
CA ASP A 389 37.20 -29.30 34.70
C ASP A 389 35.76 -28.77 34.65
N ALA A 390 34.85 -29.75 34.62
CA ALA A 390 33.44 -29.62 34.92
C ALA A 390 33.19 -28.94 36.29
N GLY A 391 32.42 -27.87 36.27
CA GLY A 391 31.82 -27.24 37.46
C GLY A 391 30.33 -27.01 37.23
N SER A 392 29.50 -27.75 37.95
CA SER A 392 28.03 -27.66 37.97
C SER A 392 27.52 -26.24 38.27
N VAL A 393 26.60 -25.72 37.45
CA VAL A 393 25.78 -24.54 37.79
C VAL A 393 24.30 -24.92 37.70
N ALA A 394 23.57 -24.60 38.76
CA ALA A 394 22.18 -24.94 39.01
C ALA A 394 21.22 -24.30 38.00
N GLU A 395 20.19 -25.07 37.61
CA GLU A 395 19.03 -24.61 36.83
C GLU A 395 18.33 -23.46 37.55
N SER A 396 18.33 -22.27 36.94
CA SER A 396 17.47 -21.15 37.28
C SER A 396 16.38 -21.05 36.22
N GLY A 397 15.11 -20.92 36.64
CA GLY A 397 13.95 -20.90 35.74
C GLY A 397 13.97 -19.77 34.70
N PRO A 398 13.05 -19.81 33.71
CA PRO A 398 13.12 -18.92 32.55
C PRO A 398 12.85 -17.47 32.93
N VAL A 399 13.77 -16.56 32.59
CA VAL A 399 13.69 -15.14 32.94
C VAL A 399 13.14 -14.32 31.78
N LEU A 400 12.10 -13.52 32.04
CA LEU A 400 11.39 -12.68 31.07
C LEU A 400 12.21 -11.46 30.59
N PRO A 401 12.09 -11.04 29.30
CA PRO A 401 12.61 -9.76 28.81
C PRO A 401 11.93 -8.58 29.52
N ARG A 402 12.68 -7.54 29.88
CA ARG A 402 12.16 -6.38 30.64
C ARG A 402 11.90 -5.16 29.75
N SER A 403 12.50 -5.12 28.56
CA SER A 403 12.46 -3.98 27.65
C SER A 403 12.54 -4.41 26.16
N PRO A 404 12.16 -3.54 25.20
CA PRO A 404 12.41 -3.76 23.77
C PRO A 404 13.89 -3.86 23.46
N TYR A 405 14.75 -3.20 24.25
CA TYR A 405 16.19 -3.33 24.09
C TYR A 405 16.64 -4.76 24.43
N ASP A 406 16.03 -5.43 25.42
CA ASP A 406 16.31 -6.83 25.73
C ASP A 406 15.91 -7.74 24.55
N GLU A 407 14.74 -7.48 23.94
CA GLU A 407 14.23 -8.25 22.80
C GLU A 407 15.10 -8.09 21.55
N VAL A 408 15.43 -6.84 21.21
CA VAL A 408 16.26 -6.51 20.02
C VAL A 408 17.68 -6.97 20.25
N VAL A 409 18.31 -6.70 21.40
CA VAL A 409 19.67 -7.16 21.68
C VAL A 409 19.74 -8.68 21.71
N ARG A 410 18.73 -9.39 22.24
CA ARG A 410 18.67 -10.87 22.16
C ARG A 410 18.61 -11.35 20.71
N GLU A 411 17.85 -10.65 19.86
CA GLU A 411 17.74 -10.97 18.44
C GLU A 411 19.05 -10.71 17.70
N LEU A 412 19.75 -9.62 18.02
CA LEU A 412 21.09 -9.34 17.49
C LEU A 412 22.13 -10.35 17.99
N PHE A 413 22.05 -10.84 19.23
CA PHE A 413 22.87 -11.94 19.71
C PHE A 413 22.63 -13.21 18.91
N ALA A 414 21.36 -13.59 18.74
CA ALA A 414 20.94 -14.77 17.99
C ALA A 414 21.41 -14.70 16.53
N GLU A 415 21.24 -13.55 15.89
CA GLU A 415 21.68 -13.29 14.51
C GLU A 415 23.20 -13.40 14.37
N VAL A 416 23.95 -12.70 15.22
CA VAL A 416 25.41 -12.65 15.15
C VAL A 416 26.06 -14.00 15.48
N LEU A 417 25.46 -14.76 16.40
CA LEU A 417 25.95 -16.07 16.82
C LEU A 417 25.36 -17.22 16.00
N ALA A 418 24.47 -16.93 15.04
CA ALA A 418 23.71 -17.91 14.28
C ALA A 418 22.98 -18.95 15.16
N LEU A 419 22.48 -18.51 16.33
CA LEU A 419 21.74 -19.34 17.27
C LEU A 419 20.24 -19.11 17.11
N PRO A 420 19.39 -20.15 17.27
CA PRO A 420 17.96 -19.92 17.35
C PRO A 420 17.64 -18.98 18.53
N ARG A 421 16.83 -17.95 18.31
CA ARG A 421 16.51 -16.92 19.33
C ARG A 421 16.10 -17.48 20.71
N PRO A 422 15.30 -18.56 20.82
CA PRO A 422 14.95 -19.15 22.12
C PRO A 422 16.14 -19.73 22.89
N SER A 423 17.21 -20.12 22.19
CA SER A 423 18.42 -20.70 22.77
C SER A 423 19.40 -19.68 23.35
N VAL A 424 19.11 -18.38 23.24
CA VAL A 424 19.92 -17.27 23.78
C VAL A 424 19.35 -16.80 25.12
N PRO A 425 19.93 -17.20 26.27
CA PRO A 425 19.45 -16.78 27.58
C PRO A 425 19.83 -15.32 27.84
N LEU A 426 18.95 -14.57 28.51
CA LEU A 426 19.18 -13.14 28.77
C LEU A 426 20.39 -12.85 29.67
N ASP A 427 20.76 -13.81 30.52
CA ASP A 427 21.81 -13.68 31.54
C ASP A 427 23.10 -14.46 31.19
N ARG A 428 23.16 -15.11 30.03
CA ARG A 428 24.35 -15.84 29.60
C ARG A 428 25.27 -14.94 28.79
N SER A 429 26.58 -15.09 29.00
CA SER A 429 27.60 -14.27 28.35
C SER A 429 27.67 -14.55 26.84
N PHE A 430 27.80 -13.50 26.03
CA PHE A 430 28.00 -13.56 24.58
C PHE A 430 29.17 -14.49 24.20
N PHE A 431 30.24 -14.47 25.00
CA PHE A 431 31.43 -15.30 24.76
C PHE A 431 31.22 -16.77 25.14
N GLU A 432 30.38 -17.05 26.15
CA GLU A 432 30.01 -18.43 26.52
C GLU A 432 29.07 -19.09 25.50
N LEU A 433 28.38 -18.27 24.70
CA LEU A 433 27.52 -18.70 23.60
C LEU A 433 28.29 -18.85 22.28
N GLY A 434 29.62 -18.73 22.29
CA GLY A 434 30.47 -18.90 21.10
C GLY A 434 30.90 -17.60 20.42
N GLY A 435 30.61 -16.43 21.01
CA GLY A 435 31.06 -15.14 20.50
C GLY A 435 32.58 -14.93 20.62
N HIS A 436 33.17 -14.29 19.62
CA HIS A 436 34.59 -13.89 19.57
C HIS A 436 34.73 -12.44 19.10
N SER A 437 35.94 -11.89 19.06
CA SER A 437 36.18 -10.45 18.81
C SER A 437 35.52 -9.91 17.54
N LEU A 438 35.47 -10.70 16.46
CA LEU A 438 34.79 -10.26 15.25
C LEU A 438 33.25 -10.37 15.35
N ALA A 439 32.73 -11.41 16.00
CA ALA A 439 31.31 -11.47 16.34
C ALA A 439 30.91 -10.28 17.24
N SER A 440 31.77 -9.87 18.17
CA SER A 440 31.53 -8.70 19.00
C SER A 440 31.54 -7.40 18.16
N ALA A 441 32.46 -7.25 17.20
CA ALA A 441 32.48 -6.10 16.30
C ALA A 441 31.22 -6.03 15.42
N ARG A 442 30.78 -7.17 14.90
CA ARG A 442 29.50 -7.33 14.19
C ARG A 442 28.31 -6.96 15.08
N LEU A 443 28.28 -7.43 16.33
CA LEU A 443 27.23 -7.11 17.29
C LEU A 443 27.16 -5.61 17.57
N VAL A 444 28.30 -4.93 17.75
CA VAL A 444 28.34 -3.47 17.93
C VAL A 444 27.87 -2.75 16.66
N GLY A 445 28.30 -3.22 15.48
CA GLY A 445 27.87 -2.66 14.19
C GLY A 445 26.37 -2.80 13.96
N ARG A 446 25.80 -3.98 14.28
CA ARG A 446 24.36 -4.24 14.20
C ARG A 446 23.59 -3.44 15.25
N ILE A 447 24.08 -3.32 16.48
CA ILE A 447 23.48 -2.42 17.50
C ILE A 447 23.46 -0.98 16.99
N ARG A 448 24.53 -0.50 16.34
CA ARG A 448 24.53 0.84 15.75
C ARG A 448 23.53 0.96 14.60
N ALA A 449 23.47 -0.01 13.69
CA ALA A 449 22.54 0.02 12.55
C ALA A 449 21.06 -0.09 12.98
N VAL A 450 20.77 -0.89 14.01
CA VAL A 450 19.41 -1.24 14.43
C VAL A 450 18.91 -0.37 15.59
N LEU A 451 19.79 0.21 16.40
CA LEU A 451 19.38 1.02 17.56
C LEU A 451 19.91 2.46 17.51
N ASP A 452 20.69 2.83 16.49
CA ASP A 452 21.36 4.14 16.35
C ASP A 452 22.21 4.52 17.58
N VAL A 453 22.64 3.51 18.35
CA VAL A 453 23.48 3.69 19.54
C VAL A 453 24.90 3.25 19.21
N SER A 454 25.82 4.21 19.25
CA SER A 454 27.25 3.93 19.09
C SER A 454 27.86 3.42 20.39
N LEU A 455 28.28 2.17 20.40
CA LEU A 455 29.07 1.55 21.48
C LEU A 455 30.52 1.36 21.04
N GLY A 456 31.45 1.39 22.00
CA GLY A 456 32.84 1.02 21.74
C GLY A 456 33.01 -0.50 21.86
N MET A 457 34.03 -1.07 21.22
CA MET A 457 34.21 -2.52 21.23
C MET A 457 34.35 -3.09 22.66
N ARG A 458 34.96 -2.32 23.57
CA ARG A 458 35.12 -2.68 24.98
C ARG A 458 33.79 -2.89 25.72
N SER A 459 32.70 -2.26 25.26
CA SER A 459 31.38 -2.36 25.88
C SER A 459 30.81 -3.78 25.89
N VAL A 460 31.11 -4.61 24.87
CA VAL A 460 30.66 -6.02 24.83
C VAL A 460 31.44 -6.89 25.84
N TYR A 461 32.67 -6.49 26.19
CA TYR A 461 33.46 -7.17 27.22
C TYR A 461 33.05 -6.77 28.64
N ASP A 462 32.73 -5.50 28.83
CA ASP A 462 32.32 -4.96 30.13
C ASP A 462 30.86 -5.35 30.48
N ALA A 463 30.02 -5.55 29.47
CA ALA A 463 28.60 -5.93 29.60
C ALA A 463 28.26 -7.12 28.66
N PRO A 464 28.75 -8.34 28.96
CA PRO A 464 28.70 -9.45 28.01
C PRO A 464 27.35 -10.15 27.87
N THR A 465 26.36 -9.94 28.74
CA THR A 465 25.04 -10.58 28.62
C THR A 465 24.05 -9.69 27.87
N VAL A 466 23.00 -10.29 27.30
CA VAL A 466 21.91 -9.53 26.64
C VAL A 466 21.36 -8.47 27.58
N ARG A 467 21.09 -8.83 28.85
CA ARG A 467 20.53 -7.91 29.84
C ARG A 467 21.47 -6.73 30.12
N GLN A 468 22.75 -7.01 30.34
CA GLN A 468 23.73 -5.97 30.66
C GLN A 468 23.96 -5.04 29.47
N LEU A 469 24.03 -5.60 28.26
CA LEU A 469 24.23 -4.81 27.05
C LEU A 469 22.99 -3.99 26.69
N ALA A 470 21.78 -4.54 26.88
CA ALA A 470 20.53 -3.81 26.73
C ALA A 470 20.44 -2.64 27.72
N ASP A 471 20.80 -2.85 28.99
CA ASP A 471 20.85 -1.79 30.02
C ASP A 471 21.85 -0.68 29.61
N LEU A 472 23.02 -1.06 29.07
CA LEU A 472 24.03 -0.12 28.58
C LEU A 472 23.57 0.67 27.36
N VAL A 473 22.97 -0.01 26.38
CA VAL A 473 22.38 0.62 25.18
C VAL A 473 21.29 1.61 25.59
N GLN A 474 20.39 1.19 26.48
CA GLN A 474 19.31 2.04 26.98
C GLN A 474 19.85 3.25 27.74
N ALA A 475 20.88 3.08 28.57
CA ALA A 475 21.54 4.20 29.26
C ALA A 475 22.19 5.19 28.28
N ARG A 476 22.79 4.69 27.19
CA ARG A 476 23.42 5.53 26.16
C ARG A 476 22.41 6.26 25.30
N ALA A 477 21.31 5.60 24.94
CA ALA A 477 20.16 6.21 24.28
C ALA A 477 19.54 7.31 25.16
N ARG A 478 19.36 7.05 26.46
CA ARG A 478 18.92 8.07 27.44
C ARG A 478 19.83 9.28 27.51
N ALA A 479 21.15 9.05 27.49
CA ALA A 479 22.14 10.14 27.54
C ALA A 479 22.19 10.95 26.24
N ALA A 480 22.06 10.31 25.07
CA ALA A 480 21.88 10.99 23.79
C ALA A 480 20.57 11.79 23.76
N ALA A 481 19.57 11.31 24.49
CA ALA A 481 18.29 11.93 24.70
C ALA A 481 18.26 12.93 25.89
N ALA A 482 19.36 13.52 26.34
CA ALA A 482 19.32 14.62 27.34
C ALA A 482 18.92 15.97 26.69
N PRO A 483 18.42 16.99 27.43
CA PRO A 483 17.29 17.81 26.97
C PRO A 483 17.66 18.96 26.02
N THR A 484 16.89 19.08 24.95
CA THR A 484 16.49 20.36 24.35
C THR A 484 14.99 20.53 24.57
N GLY A 485 14.62 21.25 25.64
CA GLY A 485 13.23 21.65 25.93
C GLY A 485 12.35 20.58 26.59
N SER A 486 11.56 21.02 27.56
CA SER A 486 10.43 20.25 28.08
C SER A 486 9.49 19.90 26.94
N ARG A 487 9.29 18.61 26.64
CA ARG A 487 8.03 18.21 26.01
C ARG A 487 6.97 18.53 27.05
N ASP A 488 6.22 19.60 26.82
CA ASP A 488 4.96 19.84 27.53
C ASP A 488 4.18 18.53 27.53
N GLU A 489 3.58 18.24 28.68
CA GLU A 489 2.50 17.28 28.85
C GLU A 489 1.38 17.66 27.87
N ARG A 490 1.53 17.33 26.58
CA ARG A 490 0.48 17.52 25.58
C ARG A 490 -0.63 16.57 26.02
N GLU A 491 -1.76 17.16 26.43
CA GLU A 491 -3.04 16.48 26.51
C GLU A 491 -3.16 15.55 25.30
N LEU A 492 -3.27 14.25 25.57
CA LEU A 492 -3.57 13.28 24.52
C LEU A 492 -4.85 13.75 23.84
N PRO A 493 -4.88 13.85 22.49
CA PRO A 493 -6.11 14.18 21.82
C PRO A 493 -7.19 13.18 22.26
N PRO A 494 -8.43 13.63 22.51
CA PRO A 494 -9.49 12.75 22.95
C PRO A 494 -9.70 11.63 21.92
N PHE A 495 -9.21 10.43 22.23
CA PHE A 495 -9.45 9.23 21.45
C PHE A 495 -10.77 8.64 21.94
N THR A 496 -11.80 8.70 21.09
CA THR A 496 -13.07 8.03 21.38
C THR A 496 -12.91 6.58 20.92
N PRO A 497 -13.04 5.57 21.81
CA PRO A 497 -12.91 4.18 21.42
C PRO A 497 -13.89 3.79 20.31
N LEU A 498 -13.58 2.70 19.60
CA LEU A 498 -14.52 2.05 18.70
C LEU A 498 -15.88 1.88 19.42
N PRO A 499 -17.01 2.08 18.74
CA PRO A 499 -18.30 1.69 19.31
C PRO A 499 -18.20 0.22 19.67
N THR A 500 -18.36 -0.09 20.95
CA THR A 500 -18.43 -1.46 21.45
C THR A 500 -19.52 -2.18 20.65
N PRO A 501 -19.27 -3.37 20.09
CA PRO A 501 -20.30 -4.08 19.35
C PRO A 501 -21.53 -4.26 20.24
N ALA A 502 -22.72 -4.01 19.69
CA ALA A 502 -24.01 -4.08 20.38
C ALA A 502 -24.45 -5.50 20.74
N THR A 503 -23.51 -6.43 20.89
CA THR A 503 -23.79 -7.86 21.09
C THR A 503 -23.27 -8.33 22.43
N ASP A 504 -24.08 -9.14 23.11
CA ASP A 504 -23.84 -9.84 24.38
C ASP A 504 -22.58 -10.76 24.41
N ALA A 505 -21.67 -10.65 23.45
CA ALA A 505 -20.41 -11.38 23.37
C ALA A 505 -19.38 -10.75 24.32
N THR A 506 -19.49 -11.09 25.61
CA THR A 506 -18.61 -10.61 26.68
C THR A 506 -17.37 -11.48 26.92
N GLY A 507 -17.10 -12.46 26.05
CA GLY A 507 -15.97 -13.38 26.17
C GLY A 507 -14.78 -13.02 25.26
N PRO A 508 -13.55 -13.44 25.62
CA PRO A 508 -12.38 -13.28 24.76
C PRO A 508 -12.53 -13.98 23.42
N VAL A 509 -12.08 -13.31 22.36
CA VAL A 509 -12.07 -13.82 21.00
C VAL A 509 -10.69 -14.41 20.70
N PRO A 510 -10.58 -15.68 20.27
CA PRO A 510 -9.28 -16.26 19.91
C PRO A 510 -8.70 -15.60 18.66
N LEU A 511 -7.40 -15.32 18.68
CA LEU A 511 -6.63 -14.84 17.54
C LEU A 511 -5.48 -15.82 17.28
N ARG A 512 -5.35 -16.26 16.03
CA ARG A 512 -4.30 -17.18 15.59
C ARG A 512 -3.64 -16.70 14.30
N VAL A 513 -2.32 -16.55 14.37
CA VAL A 513 -1.45 -16.36 13.21
C VAL A 513 -0.75 -17.68 12.93
N ASP A 514 -0.91 -18.20 11.72
CA ASP A 514 -0.31 -19.47 11.32
C ASP A 514 1.23 -19.37 11.21
N ALA A 515 1.90 -20.52 11.22
CA ALA A 515 3.36 -20.62 11.18
C ALA A 515 3.99 -19.96 9.94
N ARG A 516 3.30 -19.97 8.79
CA ARG A 516 3.80 -19.37 7.55
C ARG A 516 3.78 -17.84 7.67
N THR A 517 2.65 -17.29 8.12
CA THR A 517 2.51 -15.85 8.35
C THR A 517 3.46 -15.38 9.45
N HIS A 518 3.62 -16.14 10.53
CA HIS A 518 4.58 -15.84 11.59
C HIS A 518 6.03 -15.82 11.09
N ARG A 519 6.44 -16.81 10.27
CA ARG A 519 7.77 -16.80 9.62
C ARG A 519 8.00 -15.58 8.75
N ALA A 520 6.99 -15.20 7.97
CA ALA A 520 7.07 -14.03 7.11
C ALA A 520 7.14 -12.72 7.92
N LEU A 521 6.36 -12.60 9.01
CA LEU A 521 6.44 -11.47 9.95
C LEU A 521 7.79 -11.39 10.66
N ALA A 522 8.38 -12.53 11.05
CA ALA A 522 9.71 -12.58 11.64
C ALA A 522 10.81 -12.20 10.63
N GLY A 523 10.61 -12.52 9.35
CA GLY A 523 11.43 -12.00 8.24
C GLY A 523 11.33 -10.49 8.14
N LEU A 524 10.11 -9.98 7.95
CA LEU A 524 9.83 -8.54 7.86
C LEU A 524 10.38 -7.75 9.07
N ALA A 525 10.24 -8.31 10.27
CA ALA A 525 10.72 -7.71 11.50
C ALA A 525 12.24 -7.51 11.46
N ARG A 526 12.98 -8.56 11.03
CA ARG A 526 14.43 -8.53 10.85
C ARG A 526 14.85 -7.49 9.81
N ASP A 527 14.18 -7.48 8.66
CA ASP A 527 14.52 -6.62 7.51
C ASP A 527 14.40 -5.13 7.86
N HIS A 528 13.44 -4.78 8.74
CA HIS A 528 13.20 -3.40 9.18
C HIS A 528 13.80 -3.06 10.56
N GLY A 529 14.52 -3.99 11.19
CA GLY A 529 15.11 -3.80 12.52
C GLY A 529 14.07 -3.56 13.62
N VAL A 530 12.92 -4.21 13.51
CA VAL A 530 11.79 -4.14 14.45
C VAL A 530 11.54 -5.51 15.06
N THR A 531 10.75 -5.60 16.12
CA THR A 531 10.33 -6.90 16.68
C THR A 531 8.97 -7.33 16.12
N VAL A 532 8.64 -8.62 16.16
CA VAL A 532 7.30 -9.12 15.79
C VAL A 532 6.20 -8.39 16.60
N ARG A 533 6.48 -8.06 17.87
CA ARG A 533 5.61 -7.22 18.70
C ARG A 533 5.39 -5.81 18.11
N MET A 534 6.44 -5.17 17.58
CA MET A 534 6.31 -3.88 16.89
C MET A 534 5.52 -4.02 15.59
N ALA A 535 5.69 -5.12 14.84
CA ALA A 535 4.90 -5.38 13.64
C ALA A 535 3.41 -5.59 13.96
N LEU A 536 3.11 -6.27 15.08
CA LEU A 536 1.75 -6.41 15.59
C LEU A 536 1.15 -5.08 16.04
N HIS A 537 1.95 -4.24 16.69
CA HIS A 537 1.53 -2.88 17.03
C HIS A 537 1.27 -2.05 15.78
N ALA A 538 2.13 -2.10 14.76
CA ALA A 538 1.90 -1.42 13.48
C ALA A 538 0.60 -1.89 12.82
N ALA A 539 0.33 -3.20 12.81
CA ALA A 539 -0.91 -3.73 12.27
C ALA A 539 -2.14 -3.28 13.08
N LEU A 540 -2.03 -3.22 14.41
CA LEU A 540 -3.09 -2.69 15.27
C LEU A 540 -3.37 -1.21 14.99
N VAL A 541 -2.32 -0.38 14.87
CA VAL A 541 -2.44 1.04 14.52
C VAL A 541 -3.08 1.20 13.15
N ALA A 542 -2.63 0.45 12.14
CA ALA A 542 -3.19 0.50 10.80
C ALA A 542 -4.68 0.07 10.77
N LEU A 543 -5.05 -0.98 11.51
CA LEU A 543 -6.44 -1.41 11.62
C LEU A 543 -7.30 -0.36 12.32
N LEU A 544 -6.84 0.18 13.45
CA LEU A 544 -7.56 1.19 14.22
C LEU A 544 -7.69 2.49 13.44
N ALA A 545 -6.64 2.93 12.75
CA ALA A 545 -6.69 4.12 11.92
C ALA A 545 -7.71 3.99 10.78
N ARG A 546 -7.80 2.81 10.16
CA ARG A 546 -8.75 2.55 9.07
C ARG A 546 -10.19 2.31 9.53
N THR A 547 -10.39 1.79 10.73
CA THR A 547 -11.72 1.52 11.29
C THR A 547 -12.32 2.71 12.03
N THR A 548 -11.48 3.56 12.62
CA THR A 548 -11.92 4.75 13.38
C THR A 548 -11.80 6.05 12.58
N GLY A 549 -10.90 6.12 11.59
CA GLY A 549 -10.55 7.35 10.88
C GLY A 549 -9.50 8.22 11.58
N HIS A 550 -9.05 7.84 12.80
CA HIS A 550 -8.02 8.56 13.52
C HIS A 550 -6.62 8.13 13.06
N ARG A 551 -5.81 9.07 12.58
CA ARG A 551 -4.42 8.78 12.20
C ARG A 551 -3.51 8.60 13.42
N SER A 552 -3.76 9.32 14.51
CA SER A 552 -3.00 9.17 15.76
C SER A 552 -3.70 8.16 16.67
N VAL A 553 -3.04 7.04 16.95
CA VAL A 553 -3.62 5.96 17.76
C VAL A 553 -2.77 5.75 19.03
N PRO A 554 -3.33 5.98 20.24
CA PRO A 554 -2.66 5.70 21.49
C PRO A 554 -2.82 4.21 21.87
N VAL A 555 -1.69 3.53 22.10
CA VAL A 555 -1.62 2.12 22.52
C VAL A 555 -0.76 2.01 23.78
N GLY A 556 -1.32 1.44 24.84
CA GLY A 556 -0.60 1.08 26.05
C GLY A 556 0.08 -0.28 25.90
N LEU A 557 1.40 -0.30 26.00
CA LEU A 557 2.17 -1.53 26.02
C LEU A 557 2.28 -2.07 27.45
N ALA A 558 1.92 -3.34 27.62
CA ALA A 558 2.17 -4.04 28.88
C ALA A 558 3.68 -4.24 29.08
N VAL A 559 4.16 -3.99 30.30
CA VAL A 559 5.54 -4.28 30.73
C VAL A 559 5.51 -5.25 31.92
N PRO A 560 6.41 -6.26 31.98
CA PRO A 560 6.36 -7.28 33.03
C PRO A 560 6.52 -6.77 34.48
N ALA A 561 7.13 -5.59 34.67
CA ALA A 561 7.45 -5.07 36.01
C ALA A 561 7.20 -3.55 36.16
N GLY A 562 6.05 -3.03 35.71
CA GLY A 562 5.70 -1.62 35.89
C GLY A 562 4.34 -1.20 35.32
N PRO A 563 3.95 0.08 35.44
CA PRO A 563 2.77 0.63 34.78
C PRO A 563 2.94 0.58 33.25
N PRO A 564 1.83 0.45 32.48
CA PRO A 564 1.90 0.38 31.03
C PRO A 564 2.54 1.64 30.43
N VAL A 565 3.31 1.44 29.36
CA VAL A 565 3.96 2.53 28.62
C VAL A 565 3.03 2.95 27.49
N LEU A 566 2.56 4.20 27.52
CA LEU A 566 1.67 4.72 26.48
C LEU A 566 2.48 5.18 25.27
N LEU A 567 2.15 4.66 24.10
CA LEU A 567 2.71 5.06 22.80
C LEU A 567 1.62 5.65 21.93
N THR A 568 1.87 6.83 21.36
CA THR A 568 1.01 7.37 20.29
C THR A 568 1.78 7.31 18.98
N VAL A 569 1.21 6.61 18.01
CA VAL A 569 1.81 6.44 16.68
C VAL A 569 0.83 6.98 15.63
N GLU A 570 1.35 7.80 14.73
CA GLU A 570 0.64 8.25 13.53
C GLU A 570 0.66 7.14 12.47
N ALA A 571 -0.50 6.84 11.88
CA ALA A 571 -0.62 5.92 10.77
C ALA A 571 0.02 6.50 9.49
N GLU A 572 0.77 5.67 8.77
CA GLU A 572 1.51 6.04 7.56
C GLU A 572 0.82 5.56 6.27
N ARG A 573 1.45 5.84 5.12
CA ARG A 573 0.95 5.42 3.82
C ARG A 573 1.04 3.90 3.61
N ASP A 574 2.15 3.29 4.03
CA ASP A 574 2.42 1.87 3.88
C ASP A 574 2.93 1.25 5.20
N PHE A 575 3.11 -0.07 5.22
CA PHE A 575 3.55 -0.78 6.42
C PHE A 575 5.01 -0.50 6.74
N THR A 576 5.88 -0.31 5.75
CA THR A 576 7.31 -0.05 5.97
C THR A 576 7.53 1.23 6.75
N ASP A 577 6.91 2.33 6.34
CA ASP A 577 7.01 3.62 7.04
C ASP A 577 6.40 3.54 8.45
N LEU A 578 5.28 2.82 8.58
CA LEU A 578 4.64 2.62 9.87
C LEU A 578 5.52 1.81 10.85
N LEU A 579 6.21 0.78 10.37
CA LEU A 579 7.16 0.01 11.18
C LEU A 579 8.31 0.88 11.68
N ALA A 580 8.86 1.76 10.84
CA ALA A 580 9.91 2.69 11.24
C ALA A 580 9.45 3.68 12.33
N ARG A 581 8.20 4.16 12.25
CA ARG A 581 7.61 5.02 13.28
C ARG A 581 7.33 4.29 14.58
N VAL A 582 6.73 3.09 14.52
CA VAL A 582 6.50 2.25 15.69
C VAL A 582 7.81 1.92 16.40
N ARG A 583 8.87 1.59 15.64
CA ARG A 583 10.21 1.37 16.18
C ARG A 583 10.71 2.56 16.96
N THR A 584 10.69 3.75 16.35
CA THR A 584 11.13 5.00 16.98
C THR A 584 10.34 5.26 18.27
N ALA A 585 9.02 5.15 18.21
CA ALA A 585 8.15 5.35 19.37
C ALA A 585 8.44 4.36 20.51
N HIS A 586 8.61 3.06 20.21
CA HIS A 586 8.98 2.05 21.20
C HIS A 586 10.34 2.36 21.85
N LEU A 587 11.37 2.67 21.07
CA LEU A 587 12.71 2.92 21.61
C LEU A 587 12.74 4.19 22.47
N ASP A 588 12.05 5.26 22.04
CA ASP A 588 11.91 6.52 22.77
C ASP A 588 11.20 6.33 24.11
N ALA A 589 10.08 5.61 24.13
CA ALA A 589 9.28 5.50 25.35
C ALA A 589 9.94 4.63 26.43
N TYR A 590 10.78 3.67 26.07
CA TYR A 590 11.57 2.94 27.07
C TYR A 590 12.84 3.71 27.49
N ALA A 591 13.36 4.59 26.63
CA ALA A 591 14.39 5.53 27.03
C ALA A 591 13.81 6.56 28.03
N ARG A 592 12.61 7.08 27.79
CA ARG A 592 11.94 8.05 28.66
C ARG A 592 10.49 7.61 28.97
N PRO A 593 10.29 6.70 29.94
CA PRO A 593 8.94 6.23 30.27
C PRO A 593 8.11 7.38 30.82
N LEU A 594 7.07 7.76 30.07
CA LEU A 594 5.98 8.57 30.58
C LEU A 594 5.05 7.64 31.36
N ALA A 595 4.92 7.87 32.67
CA ALA A 595 3.91 7.18 33.46
C ALA A 595 2.54 7.53 32.88
N ALA A 596 1.71 6.51 32.60
CA ALA A 596 0.34 6.73 32.16
C ALA A 596 -0.46 7.41 33.29
N THR A 597 -0.58 8.73 33.24
CA THR A 597 -1.52 9.50 34.06
C THR A 597 -2.92 9.52 33.44
N ALA A 598 -3.03 9.11 32.17
CA ALA A 598 -4.26 8.99 31.42
C ALA A 598 -4.75 7.52 31.33
N PRO A 599 -6.06 7.26 31.26
CA PRO A 599 -6.61 5.92 31.06
C PRO A 599 -6.15 5.33 29.73
N VAL A 600 -5.60 4.11 29.77
CA VAL A 600 -5.19 3.37 28.57
C VAL A 600 -6.45 2.82 27.89
N VAL A 601 -6.75 3.28 26.67
CA VAL A 601 -7.97 2.89 25.92
C VAL A 601 -7.73 1.71 24.96
N VAL A 602 -6.47 1.38 24.68
CA VAL A 602 -6.08 0.22 23.87
C VAL A 602 -4.83 -0.40 24.50
N ARG A 603 -4.86 -1.70 24.78
CA ARG A 603 -3.72 -2.39 25.39
C ARG A 603 -3.20 -3.52 24.50
N LEU A 604 -1.87 -3.58 24.34
CA LEU A 604 -1.18 -4.66 23.63
C LEU A 604 -0.21 -5.38 24.59
N GLY A 605 -0.49 -6.66 24.84
CA GLY A 605 0.38 -7.60 25.55
C GLY A 605 0.96 -8.64 24.59
N PHE A 606 2.26 -8.93 24.71
CA PHE A 606 2.95 -9.86 23.84
C PHE A 606 4.05 -10.58 24.61
N ASP A 607 3.99 -11.91 24.64
CA ASP A 607 4.98 -12.77 25.30
C ASP A 607 5.57 -13.79 24.31
N VAL A 608 6.69 -14.42 24.70
CA VAL A 608 7.35 -15.47 23.93
C VAL A 608 7.37 -16.73 24.77
N ASP A 609 6.78 -17.82 24.27
CA ASP A 609 6.76 -19.20 24.81
C ASP A 609 7.29 -19.37 26.25
N LEU A 610 6.48 -18.91 27.22
CA LEU A 610 6.77 -19.00 28.64
C LEU A 610 5.57 -19.62 29.33
N ASP A 611 5.85 -20.57 30.22
CA ASP A 611 4.87 -21.12 31.15
C ASP A 611 4.55 -20.03 32.18
N VAL A 612 3.71 -19.07 31.79
CA VAL A 612 3.28 -17.96 32.64
C VAL A 612 2.35 -18.53 33.69
N ASP A 613 2.70 -18.34 34.96
CA ASP A 613 1.90 -18.83 36.08
C ASP A 613 0.45 -18.31 36.00
N ALA A 614 -0.51 -19.13 36.39
CA ALA A 614 -1.94 -18.85 36.21
C ALA A 614 -2.37 -17.51 36.85
N ASP A 615 -1.77 -17.17 37.99
CA ASP A 615 -2.00 -15.92 38.72
C ASP A 615 -1.54 -14.67 37.94
N ALA A 616 -0.45 -14.80 37.16
CA ALA A 616 0.06 -13.70 36.33
C ALA A 616 -0.84 -13.44 35.12
N ARG A 617 -1.44 -14.50 34.58
CA ARG A 617 -2.44 -14.44 33.50
C ARG A 617 -3.75 -13.81 34.00
N GLU A 618 -4.26 -14.25 35.13
CA GLU A 618 -5.50 -13.72 35.74
C GLU A 618 -5.37 -12.24 36.13
N ALA A 619 -4.22 -11.83 36.68
CA ALA A 619 -3.95 -10.41 36.96
C ALA A 619 -3.83 -9.55 35.69
N ARG A 620 -3.47 -10.15 34.54
CA ARG A 620 -3.39 -9.45 33.25
C ARG A 620 -4.75 -9.31 32.59
N GLU A 621 -5.56 -10.35 32.65
CA GLU A 621 -6.98 -10.35 32.24
C GLU A 621 -7.75 -9.26 32.99
N ALA A 622 -7.62 -9.18 34.32
CA ALA A 622 -8.28 -8.16 35.12
C ALA A 622 -7.89 -6.71 34.75
N ARG A 623 -6.64 -6.50 34.30
CA ARG A 623 -6.16 -5.18 33.81
C ARG A 623 -6.60 -4.87 32.37
N THR A 624 -7.13 -5.85 31.63
CA THR A 624 -7.64 -5.65 30.26
C THR A 624 -9.05 -5.11 30.27
N ASP A 625 -9.85 -5.55 31.25
CA ASP A 625 -11.24 -5.10 31.45
C ASP A 625 -11.34 -3.59 31.71
N GLU A 626 -10.29 -2.98 32.26
CA GLU A 626 -10.19 -1.53 32.48
C GLU A 626 -9.89 -0.73 31.20
N ALA A 627 -9.34 -1.36 30.16
CA ALA A 627 -8.81 -0.67 28.97
C ALA A 627 -9.80 -0.53 27.81
N GLY A 628 -10.95 -1.20 27.84
CA GLY A 628 -11.94 -1.16 26.75
C GLY A 628 -11.61 -2.03 25.53
N LEU A 629 -10.36 -2.02 25.03
CA LEU A 629 -9.85 -2.94 23.99
C LEU A 629 -8.50 -3.53 24.39
N GLY A 630 -8.38 -4.85 24.37
CA GLY A 630 -7.13 -5.55 24.70
C GLY A 630 -6.75 -6.63 23.72
N VAL A 631 -5.47 -6.73 23.40
CA VAL A 631 -4.90 -7.79 22.56
C VAL A 631 -3.77 -8.44 23.34
N GLU A 632 -3.89 -9.73 23.63
CA GLU A 632 -2.85 -10.53 24.28
C GLU A 632 -2.40 -11.65 23.37
N LEU A 633 -1.10 -11.76 23.14
CA LEU A 633 -0.52 -12.67 22.17
C LEU A 633 0.71 -13.37 22.75
N THR A 634 0.90 -14.61 22.33
CA THR A 634 2.05 -15.45 22.67
C THR A 634 2.66 -15.97 21.38
N GLU A 635 3.94 -15.72 21.23
CA GLU A 635 4.77 -16.24 20.14
C GLU A 635 5.18 -17.68 20.44
N GLU A 636 4.85 -18.60 19.53
CA GLU A 636 5.20 -20.02 19.62
C GLU A 636 6.38 -20.35 18.72
N TRP A 637 7.28 -21.19 19.22
CA TRP A 637 8.49 -21.60 18.52
C TRP A 637 8.62 -23.13 18.50
N THR A 638 9.16 -23.68 17.42
CA THR A 638 9.50 -25.12 17.38
C THR A 638 10.69 -25.40 18.30
N GLU A 639 10.94 -26.67 18.67
CA GLU A 639 12.17 -27.08 19.39
C GLU A 639 13.47 -26.64 18.67
N GLY A 640 13.48 -26.58 17.34
CA GLY A 640 14.59 -26.05 16.53
C GLY A 640 14.66 -24.51 16.46
N GLY A 641 13.79 -23.80 17.18
CA GLY A 641 13.71 -22.34 17.25
C GLY A 641 13.25 -21.65 15.96
N ALA A 642 12.53 -22.33 15.09
CA ALA A 642 11.78 -21.72 13.98
C ALA A 642 10.41 -21.17 14.46
N PRO A 643 9.90 -20.07 13.87
CA PRO A 643 8.57 -19.54 14.20
C PRO A 643 7.45 -20.56 13.91
N ALA A 644 6.65 -20.91 14.93
CA ALA A 644 5.62 -21.96 14.88
C ALA A 644 4.18 -21.41 14.91
N GLY A 645 3.98 -20.18 15.36
CA GLY A 645 2.72 -19.45 15.24
C GLY A 645 2.64 -18.31 16.24
N VAL A 646 1.57 -17.53 16.19
CA VAL A 646 1.23 -16.60 17.28
C VAL A 646 -0.20 -16.91 17.69
N ASN A 647 -0.41 -17.24 18.96
CA ASN A 647 -1.74 -17.52 19.52
C ASN A 647 -2.08 -16.50 20.58
N GLY A 648 -3.36 -16.19 20.75
CA GLY A 648 -3.78 -15.27 21.78
C GLY A 648 -5.26 -14.95 21.78
N GLN A 649 -5.61 -13.88 22.48
CA GLN A 649 -6.99 -13.47 22.71
C GLN A 649 -7.15 -11.96 22.51
N VAL A 650 -8.30 -11.57 21.97
CA VAL A 650 -8.75 -10.19 21.86
C VAL A 650 -9.95 -9.99 22.79
N TYR A 651 -9.91 -8.95 23.60
CA TYR A 651 -10.94 -8.57 24.56
C TYR A 651 -11.57 -7.24 24.14
N GLY A 652 -12.88 -7.11 24.31
CA GLY A 652 -13.60 -5.87 23.96
C GLY A 652 -13.77 -5.63 22.45
N ALA A 653 -13.60 -6.67 21.62
CA ALA A 653 -13.85 -6.62 20.18
C ALA A 653 -14.60 -7.86 19.67
N ASP A 654 -15.14 -7.78 18.45
CA ASP A 654 -15.83 -8.90 17.80
C ASP A 654 -14.86 -9.85 17.06
N PRO A 655 -15.32 -11.05 16.67
CA PRO A 655 -14.52 -11.97 15.85
C PRO A 655 -14.04 -11.40 14.51
N ALA A 656 -14.76 -10.43 13.94
CA ALA A 656 -14.38 -9.80 12.69
C ALA A 656 -13.12 -8.92 12.87
N PHE A 657 -12.97 -8.24 14.00
CA PHE A 657 -11.76 -7.48 14.35
C PHE A 657 -10.52 -8.38 14.35
N ALA A 658 -10.57 -9.52 15.03
CA ALA A 658 -9.46 -10.47 15.08
C ALA A 658 -9.11 -10.99 13.68
N ALA A 659 -10.11 -11.35 12.87
CA ALA A 659 -9.90 -11.80 11.49
C ALA A 659 -9.29 -10.71 10.59
N ARG A 660 -9.71 -9.45 10.74
CA ARG A 660 -9.13 -8.31 10.00
C ARG A 660 -7.69 -8.05 10.40
N LEU A 661 -7.37 -8.13 11.69
CA LEU A 661 -6.00 -7.99 12.18
C LEU A 661 -5.07 -9.07 11.59
N VAL A 662 -5.50 -10.33 11.57
CA VAL A 662 -4.74 -11.43 10.95
C VAL A 662 -4.55 -11.23 9.44
N ARG A 663 -5.60 -10.79 8.72
CA ARG A 663 -5.48 -10.50 7.29
C ARG A 663 -4.51 -9.35 7.01
N LEU A 664 -4.53 -8.32 7.85
CA LEU A 664 -3.63 -7.20 7.71
C LEU A 664 -2.18 -7.62 7.98
N LEU A 665 -1.94 -8.47 8.99
CA LEU A 665 -0.63 -9.06 9.27
C LEU A 665 -0.11 -9.92 8.11
N ALA A 666 -0.96 -10.75 7.52
CA ALA A 666 -0.60 -11.53 6.34
C ALA A 666 -0.27 -10.65 5.13
N ALA A 667 -1.04 -9.57 4.93
CA ALA A 667 -0.77 -8.61 3.86
C ALA A 667 0.52 -7.81 4.09
N ALA A 668 0.76 -7.36 5.33
CA ALA A 668 1.99 -6.67 5.70
C ALA A 668 3.23 -7.53 5.43
N ALA A 669 3.14 -8.82 5.72
CA ALA A 669 4.23 -9.76 5.50
C ALA A 669 4.48 -10.08 4.02
N ALA A 670 3.44 -10.00 3.17
CA ALA A 670 3.55 -10.31 1.74
C ALA A 670 3.92 -9.09 0.88
N GLU A 671 3.34 -7.92 1.18
CA GLU A 671 3.44 -6.70 0.36
C GLU A 671 3.57 -5.45 1.26
N PRO A 672 4.66 -5.30 2.04
CA PRO A 672 4.78 -4.23 3.06
C PRO A 672 4.76 -2.81 2.51
N GLN A 673 5.14 -2.62 1.25
CA GLN A 673 5.12 -1.32 0.56
C GLN A 673 3.79 -1.00 -0.11
N ARG A 674 2.83 -1.93 -0.07
CA ARG A 674 1.51 -1.67 -0.62
C ARG A 674 0.80 -0.62 0.24
N PRO A 675 0.20 0.42 -0.37
CA PRO A 675 -0.54 1.43 0.38
C PRO A 675 -1.62 0.81 1.26
N LEU A 676 -1.67 1.21 2.53
CA LEU A 676 -2.54 0.63 3.56
C LEU A 676 -4.02 0.73 3.20
N ASP A 677 -4.43 1.76 2.47
CA ASP A 677 -5.79 1.98 1.98
C ASP A 677 -6.21 0.93 0.94
N THR A 678 -5.29 0.45 0.12
CA THR A 678 -5.56 -0.58 -0.91
C THR A 678 -5.64 -2.01 -0.36
N LEU A 679 -5.27 -2.23 0.91
CA LEU A 679 -5.38 -3.54 1.55
C LEU A 679 -6.84 -3.82 1.91
N GLY A 680 -7.46 -4.83 1.32
CA GLY A 680 -8.88 -5.12 1.54
C GLY A 680 -9.17 -5.61 2.96
N LEU A 681 -9.86 -4.80 3.78
CA LEU A 681 -10.30 -5.19 5.14
C LEU A 681 -11.60 -6.00 5.14
N ARG A 682 -12.35 -5.99 4.05
CA ARG A 682 -13.67 -6.63 3.96
C ARG A 682 -13.53 -8.15 3.94
N LEU A 683 -14.15 -8.85 4.88
CA LEU A 683 -14.18 -10.31 4.92
C LEU A 683 -15.10 -10.88 3.81
N PRO A 684 -14.89 -12.11 3.34
CA PRO A 684 -15.65 -12.67 2.20
C PRO A 684 -17.17 -12.59 2.36
N ASP A 685 -17.67 -12.87 3.58
CA ASP A 685 -19.10 -12.96 3.90
C ASP A 685 -19.75 -11.62 4.28
N GLU A 686 -18.98 -10.53 4.30
CA GLU A 686 -19.51 -9.22 4.70
C GLU A 686 -20.31 -8.56 3.57
N PRO A 687 -21.46 -7.95 3.91
CA PRO A 687 -22.29 -7.25 2.94
C PRO A 687 -21.52 -6.07 2.33
N VAL A 688 -21.63 -5.93 1.01
CA VAL A 688 -21.01 -4.85 0.22
C VAL A 688 -21.93 -3.65 0.01
N ALA A 689 -23.21 -3.80 0.38
CA ALA A 689 -24.26 -2.81 0.21
C ALA A 689 -25.48 -3.20 1.05
N LEU A 690 -26.31 -2.21 1.40
CA LEU A 690 -27.70 -2.47 1.77
C LEU A 690 -28.52 -2.45 0.48
N VAL A 691 -29.20 -3.56 0.19
CA VAL A 691 -29.92 -3.73 -1.07
C VAL A 691 -31.39 -3.95 -0.75
N GLY A 692 -32.23 -3.06 -1.25
CA GLY A 692 -33.67 -3.25 -1.23
C GLY A 692 -34.07 -4.40 -2.18
N ALA A 693 -35.12 -5.13 -1.84
CA ALA A 693 -35.53 -6.27 -2.64
C ALA A 693 -35.79 -5.89 -4.11
N THR A 694 -35.21 -6.64 -5.04
CA THR A 694 -35.42 -6.42 -6.47
C THR A 694 -36.84 -6.85 -6.87
N ARG A 695 -37.62 -5.92 -7.41
CA ARG A 695 -39.00 -6.11 -7.84
C ARG A 695 -39.27 -5.45 -9.19
N THR A 696 -39.97 -6.16 -10.07
CA THR A 696 -40.47 -5.56 -11.30
C THR A 696 -41.71 -4.72 -10.99
N VAL A 697 -41.63 -3.41 -11.21
CA VAL A 697 -42.75 -2.48 -10.97
C VAL A 697 -43.42 -2.12 -12.30
N PRO A 698 -44.77 -2.11 -12.37
CA PRO A 698 -45.50 -1.71 -13.58
C PRO A 698 -45.13 -0.28 -14.02
N ARG A 699 -44.93 -0.10 -15.34
CA ARG A 699 -44.51 1.19 -15.91
C ARG A 699 -45.67 2.15 -16.22
N THR A 700 -46.83 1.95 -15.61
CA THR A 700 -48.02 2.77 -15.83
C THR A 700 -47.72 4.25 -15.49
N PRO A 701 -48.03 5.21 -16.38
CA PRO A 701 -47.84 6.62 -16.09
C PRO A 701 -48.67 7.07 -14.89
N VAL A 702 -48.14 7.98 -14.07
CA VAL A 702 -48.83 8.53 -12.88
C VAL A 702 -50.19 9.13 -13.23
N ALA A 703 -50.29 9.85 -14.35
CA ALA A 703 -51.56 10.39 -14.84
C ALA A 703 -52.62 9.30 -15.10
N ALA A 704 -52.20 8.12 -15.57
CA ALA A 704 -53.10 6.98 -15.78
C ALA A 704 -53.50 6.33 -14.45
N LEU A 705 -52.61 6.26 -13.46
CA LEU A 705 -52.96 5.80 -12.11
C LEU A 705 -54.07 6.66 -11.49
N LEU A 706 -53.93 7.98 -11.55
CA LEU A 706 -54.93 8.93 -11.04
C LEU A 706 -56.29 8.78 -11.74
N GLY A 707 -56.30 8.60 -13.06
CA GLY A 707 -57.54 8.41 -13.83
C GLY A 707 -58.21 7.05 -13.58
N MET A 708 -57.41 5.99 -13.45
CA MET A 708 -57.94 4.66 -13.10
C MET A 708 -58.59 4.67 -11.72
N GLN A 709 -58.00 5.38 -10.75
CA GLN A 709 -58.59 5.46 -9.42
C GLN A 709 -59.98 6.10 -9.42
N ALA A 710 -60.17 7.17 -10.19
CA ALA A 710 -61.47 7.82 -10.33
C ALA A 710 -62.55 6.94 -10.98
N LEU A 711 -62.15 5.98 -11.82
CA LEU A 711 -63.05 4.99 -12.39
C LEU A 711 -63.37 3.86 -11.41
N LEU A 712 -62.41 3.49 -10.54
CA LEU A 712 -62.56 2.39 -9.59
C LEU A 712 -63.43 2.76 -8.40
N THR A 713 -63.30 3.98 -7.87
CA THR A 713 -64.01 4.44 -6.66
C THR A 713 -64.59 5.85 -6.81
N PRO A 714 -65.45 6.11 -7.82
CA PRO A 714 -65.83 7.47 -8.23
C PRO A 714 -66.50 8.30 -7.14
N HIS A 715 -67.31 7.67 -6.28
CA HIS A 715 -68.13 8.35 -5.27
C HIS A 715 -67.53 8.29 -3.87
N GLU A 716 -66.40 7.60 -3.68
CA GLU A 716 -65.73 7.53 -2.39
C GLU A 716 -64.95 8.83 -2.13
N PRO A 717 -64.84 9.27 -0.86
CA PRO A 717 -64.02 10.42 -0.49
C PRO A 717 -62.55 10.22 -0.89
N ALA A 718 -62.01 11.12 -1.70
CA ALA A 718 -60.59 11.13 -2.08
C ALA A 718 -59.78 12.11 -1.24
N LEU A 719 -60.40 13.24 -0.86
CA LEU A 719 -59.75 14.31 -0.14
C LEU A 719 -60.69 14.92 0.90
N THR A 720 -60.20 15.11 2.12
CA THR A 720 -60.83 15.89 3.18
C THR A 720 -59.88 16.97 3.67
N VAL A 721 -60.28 18.23 3.59
CA VAL A 721 -59.53 19.39 4.13
C VAL A 721 -60.49 20.28 4.90
N GLY A 722 -60.33 20.37 6.24
CA GLY A 722 -61.29 21.06 7.09
C GLY A 722 -62.70 20.48 6.94
N SER A 723 -63.67 21.30 6.53
CA SER A 723 -65.04 20.88 6.22
C SER A 723 -65.26 20.48 4.75
N THR A 724 -64.26 20.64 3.89
CA THR A 724 -64.38 20.36 2.46
C THR A 724 -64.04 18.90 2.19
N VAL A 725 -64.93 18.19 1.50
CA VAL A 725 -64.73 16.81 1.04
C VAL A 725 -64.87 16.78 -0.48
N LEU A 726 -63.90 16.17 -1.18
CA LEU A 726 -63.99 15.87 -2.61
C LEU A 726 -63.95 14.36 -2.82
N THR A 727 -64.87 13.86 -3.63
CA THR A 727 -64.84 12.47 -4.13
C THR A 727 -63.76 12.28 -5.20
N HIS A 728 -63.39 11.03 -5.50
CA HIS A 728 -62.41 10.77 -6.56
C HIS A 728 -62.85 11.32 -7.93
N LEU A 729 -64.15 11.26 -8.26
CA LEU A 729 -64.67 11.79 -9.52
C LEU A 729 -64.62 13.33 -9.58
N GLU A 730 -64.94 14.01 -8.47
CA GLU A 730 -64.88 15.48 -8.41
C GLU A 730 -63.43 15.97 -8.51
N LEU A 731 -62.50 15.31 -7.82
CA LEU A 731 -61.07 15.61 -7.89
C LEU A 731 -60.50 15.34 -9.29
N ASP A 732 -60.87 14.23 -9.91
CA ASP A 732 -60.51 13.88 -11.29
C ASP A 732 -61.00 14.93 -12.29
N THR A 733 -62.27 15.33 -12.19
CA THR A 733 -62.89 16.30 -13.09
C THR A 733 -62.21 17.66 -12.98
N ARG A 734 -62.03 18.17 -11.75
CA ARG A 734 -61.36 19.47 -11.54
C ARG A 734 -59.90 19.45 -11.98
N SER A 735 -59.16 18.38 -11.66
CA SER A 735 -57.75 18.26 -12.05
C SER A 735 -57.57 18.07 -13.55
N ALA A 736 -58.49 17.39 -14.24
CA ALA A 736 -58.48 17.26 -15.70
C ALA A 736 -58.70 18.60 -16.41
N ALA A 737 -59.69 19.37 -15.96
CA ALA A 737 -59.99 20.70 -16.51
C ALA A 737 -58.81 21.67 -16.34
N LEU A 738 -58.18 21.67 -15.15
CA LEU A 738 -56.99 22.48 -14.90
C LEU A 738 -55.77 21.99 -15.71
N ALA A 739 -55.59 20.67 -15.87
CA ALA A 739 -54.51 20.11 -16.70
C ALA A 739 -54.65 20.53 -18.17
N GLN A 740 -55.87 20.62 -18.70
CA GLN A 740 -56.12 21.11 -20.06
C GLN A 740 -55.74 22.59 -20.20
N ARG A 741 -56.11 23.42 -19.23
CA ARG A 741 -55.70 24.84 -19.19
C ARG A 741 -54.18 24.99 -19.09
N LEU A 742 -53.52 24.15 -18.29
CA LEU A 742 -52.05 24.11 -18.19
C LEU A 742 -51.40 23.75 -19.53
N ARG A 743 -51.90 22.74 -20.24
CA ARG A 743 -51.38 22.38 -21.57
C ARG A 743 -51.58 23.50 -22.59
N ALA A 744 -52.73 24.18 -22.55
CA ALA A 744 -52.97 25.36 -23.39
C ALA A 744 -52.01 26.52 -23.09
N ALA A 745 -51.52 26.61 -21.84
CA ALA A 745 -50.49 27.56 -21.42
C ALA A 745 -49.04 27.08 -21.70
N GLY A 746 -48.85 25.89 -22.30
CA GLY A 746 -47.53 25.37 -22.67
C GLY A 746 -46.96 24.29 -21.75
N ALA A 747 -47.72 23.80 -20.76
CA ALA A 747 -47.29 22.68 -19.91
C ALA A 747 -47.15 21.38 -20.74
N ALA A 748 -45.97 20.75 -20.67
CA ALA A 748 -45.62 19.52 -21.37
C ALA A 748 -44.50 18.77 -20.61
N PRO A 749 -44.20 17.50 -20.94
CA PRO A 749 -43.08 16.78 -20.33
C PRO A 749 -41.75 17.55 -20.36
N GLY A 750 -41.13 17.70 -19.19
CA GLY A 750 -39.90 18.47 -18.98
C GLY A 750 -40.08 19.98 -18.79
N GLN A 751 -41.30 20.52 -18.95
CA GLN A 751 -41.59 21.93 -18.65
C GLN A 751 -42.00 22.10 -17.18
N VAL A 752 -41.63 23.21 -16.57
CA VAL A 752 -41.91 23.50 -15.15
C VAL A 752 -43.20 24.30 -14.98
N VAL A 753 -44.07 23.89 -14.06
CA VAL A 753 -45.26 24.65 -13.64
C VAL A 753 -45.12 25.00 -12.17
N ALA A 754 -45.17 26.30 -11.85
CA ALA A 754 -45.11 26.77 -10.47
C ALA A 754 -46.49 26.71 -9.81
N VAL A 755 -46.57 26.23 -8.58
CA VAL A 755 -47.83 26.18 -7.79
C VAL A 755 -47.65 26.98 -6.50
N ARG A 756 -48.46 28.02 -6.31
CA ARG A 756 -48.46 28.93 -5.15
C ARG A 756 -49.88 29.07 -4.60
N LEU A 757 -50.32 28.05 -3.87
CA LEU A 757 -51.61 28.00 -3.20
C LEU A 757 -51.40 27.62 -1.73
N PRO A 758 -52.22 28.14 -0.79
CA PRO A 758 -52.22 27.66 0.59
C PRO A 758 -52.69 26.21 0.67
N VAL A 759 -52.39 25.52 1.77
CA VAL A 759 -52.85 24.15 2.03
C VAL A 759 -54.39 24.10 1.98
N SER A 760 -54.92 23.57 0.89
CA SER A 760 -56.34 23.65 0.53
C SER A 760 -56.72 22.52 -0.44
N ALA A 761 -58.01 22.35 -0.71
CA ALA A 761 -58.47 21.43 -1.75
C ALA A 761 -57.93 21.81 -3.14
N ASP A 762 -57.81 23.11 -3.41
CA ASP A 762 -57.30 23.61 -4.70
C ASP A 762 -55.82 23.34 -4.90
N LEU A 763 -55.02 23.32 -3.82
CA LEU A 763 -53.61 22.89 -3.89
C LEU A 763 -53.49 21.45 -4.38
N VAL A 764 -54.31 20.54 -3.84
CA VAL A 764 -54.32 19.12 -4.23
C VAL A 764 -54.78 18.95 -5.68
N VAL A 765 -55.81 19.70 -6.09
CA VAL A 765 -56.28 19.72 -7.48
C VAL A 765 -55.18 20.23 -8.42
N ALA A 766 -54.45 21.28 -8.03
CA ALA A 766 -53.33 21.81 -8.80
C ALA A 766 -52.19 20.79 -8.94
N TYR A 767 -51.80 20.12 -7.86
CA TYR A 767 -50.79 19.06 -7.89
C TYR A 767 -51.19 17.92 -8.82
N ALA A 768 -52.43 17.42 -8.71
CA ALA A 768 -52.95 16.38 -9.60
C ALA A 768 -53.01 16.85 -11.06
N ALA A 769 -53.36 18.12 -11.31
CA ALA A 769 -53.42 18.70 -12.65
C ALA A 769 -52.03 18.81 -13.31
N VAL A 770 -51.01 19.22 -12.54
CA VAL A 770 -49.62 19.27 -13.01
C VAL A 770 -49.14 17.86 -13.36
N ALA A 771 -49.31 16.89 -12.46
CA ALA A 771 -48.97 15.50 -12.72
C ALA A 771 -49.67 14.93 -13.97
N ARG A 772 -50.94 15.29 -14.20
CA ARG A 772 -51.72 14.92 -15.40
C ARG A 772 -51.23 15.58 -16.67
N SER A 773 -50.74 16.81 -16.59
CA SER A 773 -50.18 17.52 -17.75
C SER A 773 -48.88 16.88 -18.24
N GLY A 774 -48.20 16.12 -17.38
CA GLY A 774 -46.86 15.58 -17.61
C GLY A 774 -45.75 16.60 -17.32
N ALA A 775 -46.10 17.83 -16.97
CA ALA A 775 -45.16 18.86 -16.55
C ALA A 775 -44.58 18.57 -15.16
N VAL A 776 -43.48 19.25 -14.87
CA VAL A 776 -42.74 19.19 -13.61
C VAL A 776 -43.34 20.21 -12.64
N CYS A 777 -43.76 19.76 -11.46
CA CYS A 777 -44.26 20.67 -10.43
C CYS A 777 -43.10 21.43 -9.77
N CYS A 778 -43.27 22.74 -9.57
CA CYS A 778 -42.42 23.58 -8.73
C CYS A 778 -43.28 24.20 -7.62
N PRO A 779 -43.27 23.63 -6.41
CA PRO A 779 -44.02 24.17 -5.27
C PRO A 779 -43.49 25.54 -4.79
N PRO A 780 -44.19 26.24 -3.88
CA PRO A 780 -44.03 27.67 -3.61
C PRO A 780 -42.63 28.08 -3.15
N ASN A 781 -41.89 27.21 -2.45
CA ASN A 781 -40.55 27.49 -1.92
C ASN A 781 -39.43 27.12 -2.92
N GLY A 782 -39.72 26.35 -3.97
CA GLY A 782 -38.77 26.02 -5.05
C GLY A 782 -38.40 27.21 -5.95
N ALA A 783 -39.08 28.34 -5.82
CA ALA A 783 -38.88 29.53 -6.65
C ALA A 783 -37.61 30.35 -6.34
N SER A 784 -36.92 30.09 -5.21
CA SER A 784 -35.63 30.74 -4.91
C SER A 784 -34.41 29.99 -5.47
N VAL A 785 -34.62 28.76 -5.96
CA VAL A 785 -33.58 27.93 -6.56
C VAL A 785 -33.36 28.38 -8.00
N ALA A 786 -32.11 28.46 -8.44
CA ALA A 786 -31.73 28.75 -9.82
C ALA A 786 -32.18 27.62 -10.79
N GLY A 787 -33.51 27.48 -10.98
CA GLY A 787 -34.16 26.46 -11.79
C GLY A 787 -34.73 27.01 -13.10
N PRO A 788 -35.28 26.13 -13.98
CA PRO A 788 -35.88 26.54 -15.24
C PRO A 788 -37.07 27.47 -15.02
N ARG A 789 -37.16 28.56 -15.80
CA ARG A 789 -38.31 29.49 -15.75
C ARG A 789 -39.62 28.72 -15.99
N PRO A 790 -40.66 28.89 -15.15
CA PRO A 790 -41.91 28.16 -15.31
C PRO A 790 -42.66 28.62 -16.56
N VAL A 791 -43.35 27.68 -17.22
CA VAL A 791 -44.22 27.96 -18.38
C VAL A 791 -45.61 28.44 -17.97
N ALA A 792 -46.03 28.15 -16.73
CA ALA A 792 -47.28 28.62 -16.14
C ALA A 792 -47.17 28.68 -14.61
N VAL A 793 -48.00 29.52 -13.99
CA VAL A 793 -48.13 29.64 -12.53
C VAL A 793 -49.58 29.40 -12.13
N VAL A 794 -49.81 28.53 -11.15
CA VAL A 794 -51.12 28.35 -10.51
C VAL A 794 -51.12 29.06 -9.17
N THR A 795 -51.96 30.08 -8.99
CA THR A 795 -52.04 30.86 -7.75
C THR A 795 -53.41 31.51 -7.57
N ASP A 796 -53.75 31.81 -6.32
CA ASP A 796 -54.91 32.61 -5.90
C ASP A 796 -54.57 34.09 -5.68
N ALA A 797 -53.28 34.45 -5.71
CA ALA A 797 -52.82 35.82 -5.57
C ALA A 797 -53.02 36.63 -6.88
N PRO A 798 -53.42 37.91 -6.79
CA PRO A 798 -53.65 38.76 -7.95
C PRO A 798 -52.37 39.22 -8.68
N GLU A 799 -51.19 39.08 -8.06
CA GLU A 799 -49.92 39.55 -8.60
C GLU A 799 -49.04 38.39 -9.09
N ALA A 800 -48.54 38.49 -10.33
CA ALA A 800 -47.68 37.50 -10.95
C ALA A 800 -46.22 37.68 -10.49
N PRO A 801 -45.59 36.69 -9.84
CA PRO A 801 -44.17 36.76 -9.47
C PRO A 801 -43.22 36.75 -10.69
N TRP A 802 -43.68 36.29 -11.86
CA TRP A 802 -42.93 36.34 -13.12
C TRP A 802 -43.70 37.15 -14.17
N PRO A 803 -43.18 38.30 -14.65
CA PRO A 803 -43.77 39.00 -15.78
C PRO A 803 -43.75 38.10 -17.03
N ASP A 804 -44.81 38.19 -17.84
CA ASP A 804 -45.01 37.44 -19.08
C ASP A 804 -45.27 35.92 -18.96
N VAL A 805 -45.37 35.35 -17.76
CA VAL A 805 -45.77 33.94 -17.56
C VAL A 805 -47.29 33.85 -17.34
N PRO A 806 -48.03 32.98 -18.06
CA PRO A 806 -49.46 32.77 -17.83
C PRO A 806 -49.79 32.43 -16.37
N VAL A 807 -50.66 33.22 -15.75
CA VAL A 807 -51.20 32.97 -14.42
C VAL A 807 -52.58 32.34 -14.53
N LEU A 808 -52.75 31.19 -13.87
CA LEU A 808 -53.98 30.43 -13.83
C LEU A 808 -54.52 30.41 -12.41
N GLY A 809 -55.77 30.88 -12.23
CA GLY A 809 -56.50 30.70 -10.98
C GLY A 809 -56.90 29.23 -10.75
N PRO A 810 -57.34 28.88 -9.53
CA PRO A 810 -57.81 27.54 -9.18
C PRO A 810 -58.90 27.01 -10.12
N ALA A 811 -59.10 25.69 -10.12
CA ALA A 811 -60.09 25.05 -10.97
C ALA A 811 -61.50 25.47 -10.52
N PRO A 812 -62.40 25.85 -11.46
CA PRO A 812 -63.79 26.12 -11.09
C PRO A 812 -64.46 24.87 -10.52
N GLY A 813 -65.51 25.07 -9.71
CA GLY A 813 -66.30 23.97 -9.15
C GLY A 813 -66.95 23.11 -10.24
N VAL A 814 -67.33 21.87 -9.89
CA VAL A 814 -67.86 20.88 -10.84
C VAL A 814 -69.14 21.37 -11.54
N ASP A 815 -69.91 22.23 -10.87
CA ASP A 815 -71.15 22.84 -11.40
C ASP A 815 -70.93 24.07 -12.31
N ALA A 816 -69.68 24.44 -12.62
CA ALA A 816 -69.40 25.58 -13.47
C ALA A 816 -69.74 25.31 -14.95
N PRO A 817 -70.16 26.32 -15.75
CA PRO A 817 -70.42 26.13 -17.17
C PRO A 817 -69.14 25.72 -17.93
N GLY A 818 -69.16 24.55 -18.58
CA GLY A 818 -68.05 24.04 -19.41
C GLY A 818 -67.17 22.96 -18.78
N THR A 819 -67.44 22.52 -17.55
CA THR A 819 -66.82 21.33 -16.92
C THR A 819 -67.68 20.09 -17.14
N GLU A 820 -67.50 19.38 -18.25
CA GLU A 820 -68.09 18.04 -18.42
C GLU A 820 -67.24 16.97 -17.70
N PRO A 821 -67.85 15.94 -17.07
CA PRO A 821 -67.11 14.84 -16.45
C PRO A 821 -66.36 14.02 -17.50
N THR A 822 -65.05 14.20 -17.61
CA THR A 822 -64.18 13.44 -18.53
C THR A 822 -63.55 12.22 -17.87
N ALA A 823 -64.31 11.50 -17.04
CA ALA A 823 -63.81 10.34 -16.30
C ALA A 823 -63.15 9.33 -17.24
N GLY A 824 -61.89 9.00 -17.00
CA GLY A 824 -61.20 7.93 -17.72
C GLY A 824 -60.66 8.27 -19.11
N GLN A 825 -60.71 9.53 -19.58
CA GLN A 825 -59.92 9.89 -20.77
C GLN A 825 -58.44 9.96 -20.40
N ALA A 826 -57.75 8.82 -20.52
CA ALA A 826 -56.30 8.80 -20.65
C ALA A 826 -55.94 9.78 -21.77
N ALA A 827 -55.02 10.70 -21.51
CA ALA A 827 -54.57 11.69 -22.48
C ALA A 827 -54.20 10.98 -23.80
N THR A 828 -55.10 11.01 -24.77
CA THR A 828 -54.71 10.84 -26.16
C THR A 828 -53.90 12.08 -26.46
N GLY A 829 -52.59 11.88 -26.68
CA GLY A 829 -51.64 12.96 -26.82
C GLY A 829 -52.19 14.00 -27.81
N THR A 830 -52.10 15.27 -27.45
CA THR A 830 -52.25 16.35 -28.42
C THR A 830 -51.27 16.06 -29.57
N PRO A 831 -51.68 16.13 -30.85
CA PRO A 831 -50.77 15.84 -31.95
C PRO A 831 -49.50 16.71 -31.83
N GLY A 832 -48.34 16.06 -31.63
CA GLY A 832 -47.04 16.73 -31.48
C GLY A 832 -46.41 16.75 -30.09
N THR A 833 -47.08 16.26 -29.02
CA THR A 833 -46.45 16.14 -27.69
C THR A 833 -45.88 14.74 -27.43
N ARG A 834 -44.64 14.68 -26.93
CA ARG A 834 -43.96 13.42 -26.58
C ARG A 834 -44.64 12.77 -25.38
N SER A 835 -44.79 11.44 -25.39
CA SER A 835 -45.26 10.68 -24.22
C SER A 835 -44.26 10.77 -23.06
N PRO A 836 -44.72 10.95 -21.81
CA PRO A 836 -43.84 10.93 -20.64
C PRO A 836 -43.07 9.60 -20.54
N ARG A 837 -41.76 9.67 -20.31
CA ARG A 837 -40.92 8.51 -19.99
C ARG A 837 -40.89 8.26 -18.49
N ALA A 838 -40.52 7.03 -18.10
CA ALA A 838 -40.35 6.64 -16.70
C ALA A 838 -39.36 7.53 -15.92
N THR A 839 -38.35 8.03 -16.61
CA THR A 839 -37.29 8.88 -16.07
C THR A 839 -37.60 10.38 -16.15
N ASP A 840 -38.74 10.79 -16.72
CA ASP A 840 -39.06 12.21 -16.81
C ASP A 840 -39.33 12.75 -15.39
N PRO A 841 -38.82 13.95 -15.06
CA PRO A 841 -39.01 14.53 -13.73
C PRO A 841 -40.47 14.89 -13.48
N LEU A 842 -40.93 14.70 -12.24
CA LEU A 842 -42.28 15.06 -11.76
C LEU A 842 -42.28 16.27 -10.83
N LEU A 843 -41.16 16.51 -10.14
CA LEU A 843 -41.01 17.55 -9.12
C LEU A 843 -39.63 18.18 -9.23
N VAL A 844 -39.56 19.50 -9.18
CA VAL A 844 -38.36 20.31 -8.94
C VAL A 844 -38.63 21.17 -7.72
N THR A 845 -37.82 21.05 -6.67
CA THR A 845 -37.96 21.79 -5.40
C THR A 845 -36.59 22.05 -4.79
N ALA A 846 -36.51 22.78 -3.67
CA ALA A 846 -35.33 22.80 -2.81
C ALA A 846 -35.61 22.08 -1.49
N VAL A 847 -34.68 21.24 -1.06
CA VAL A 847 -34.60 20.76 0.33
C VAL A 847 -33.26 21.25 0.87
N ASP A 848 -33.28 21.98 1.98
CA ASP A 848 -32.08 22.55 2.61
C ASP A 848 -31.17 23.36 1.64
N ALA A 849 -31.79 24.13 0.74
CA ALA A 849 -31.16 24.93 -0.33
C ALA A 849 -30.60 24.17 -1.55
N ASP A 850 -30.68 22.84 -1.59
CA ASP A 850 -30.25 22.04 -2.74
C ASP A 850 -31.41 21.74 -3.72
N PRO A 851 -31.22 21.90 -5.05
CA PRO A 851 -32.22 21.52 -6.04
C PRO A 851 -32.48 20.01 -6.02
N VAL A 852 -33.72 19.62 -5.79
CA VAL A 852 -34.19 18.24 -5.77
C VAL A 852 -35.03 17.96 -7.00
N THR A 853 -34.69 16.90 -7.73
CA THR A 853 -35.48 16.42 -8.86
C THR A 853 -35.91 14.98 -8.62
N LEU A 854 -37.23 14.70 -8.63
CA LEU A 854 -37.72 13.32 -8.51
C LEU A 854 -38.36 12.84 -9.81
N ASP A 855 -38.06 11.61 -10.22
CA ASP A 855 -38.68 10.95 -11.37
C ASP A 855 -39.98 10.20 -11.01
N ALA A 856 -40.70 9.79 -12.06
CA ALA A 856 -41.91 8.98 -11.94
C ALA A 856 -41.65 7.53 -11.49
N GLU A 857 -40.40 7.06 -11.59
CA GLU A 857 -40.03 5.70 -11.21
C GLU A 857 -40.01 5.51 -9.70
N SER A 858 -39.35 6.42 -8.98
CA SER A 858 -39.36 6.54 -7.51
C SER A 858 -40.76 6.45 -6.91
N LEU A 859 -41.72 7.16 -7.50
CA LEU A 859 -43.08 7.22 -7.00
C LEU A 859 -43.79 5.88 -7.17
N ARG A 860 -43.68 5.26 -8.35
CA ARG A 860 -44.32 3.96 -8.64
C ARG A 860 -43.78 2.84 -7.77
N VAL A 861 -42.47 2.82 -7.52
CA VAL A 861 -41.83 1.85 -6.63
C VAL A 861 -42.39 1.98 -5.21
N LEU A 862 -42.52 3.21 -4.71
CA LEU A 862 -43.12 3.51 -3.40
C LEU A 862 -44.58 3.09 -3.33
N THR A 863 -45.40 3.49 -4.31
CA THR A 863 -46.82 3.11 -4.37
C THR A 863 -46.99 1.60 -4.37
N ALA A 864 -46.22 0.88 -5.21
CA ALA A 864 -46.28 -0.56 -5.32
C ALA A 864 -45.83 -1.27 -4.02
N TRP A 865 -44.75 -0.78 -3.39
CA TRP A 865 -44.27 -1.31 -2.11
C TRP A 865 -45.32 -1.16 -1.01
N ARG A 866 -45.90 0.04 -0.88
CA ARG A 866 -46.90 0.35 0.16
C ARG A 866 -48.09 -0.59 0.04
N SER A 867 -48.70 -0.65 -1.15
CA SER A 867 -49.89 -1.49 -1.41
C SER A 867 -49.63 -2.98 -1.25
N ALA A 868 -48.41 -3.45 -1.49
CA ALA A 868 -48.06 -4.88 -1.40
C ALA A 868 -47.63 -5.32 0.00
N THR A 869 -47.09 -4.41 0.82
CA THR A 869 -46.36 -4.77 2.05
C THR A 869 -47.13 -4.44 3.32
N VAL A 870 -47.94 -3.37 3.33
CA VAL A 870 -48.66 -2.95 4.53
C VAL A 870 -50.17 -3.12 4.34
N PRO A 871 -50.82 -4.04 5.07
CA PRO A 871 -52.25 -4.27 4.97
C PRO A 871 -53.08 -3.02 5.24
N GLY A 872 -54.16 -2.83 4.47
CA GLY A 872 -55.11 -1.73 4.66
C GLY A 872 -54.69 -0.38 4.06
N THR A 873 -53.45 -0.25 3.55
CA THR A 873 -52.99 1.00 2.92
C THR A 873 -53.56 1.25 1.53
N ALA A 874 -53.90 0.19 0.78
CA ALA A 874 -54.62 0.31 -0.49
C ALA A 874 -56.08 0.70 -0.24
N GLY A 875 -56.45 1.94 -0.56
CA GLY A 875 -57.80 2.48 -0.31
C GLY A 875 -58.08 2.94 1.12
N GLY A 876 -57.08 2.92 2.01
CA GLY A 876 -57.23 3.34 3.41
C GLY A 876 -57.20 4.87 3.58
N ALA A 877 -57.61 5.34 4.76
CA ALA A 877 -57.47 6.76 5.11
C ALA A 877 -56.00 7.11 5.41
N ARG A 878 -55.47 8.15 4.77
CA ARG A 878 -54.11 8.67 4.99
C ARG A 878 -54.18 10.09 5.50
N ALA A 879 -53.55 10.36 6.62
CA ALA A 879 -53.37 11.71 7.14
C ALA A 879 -52.04 12.30 6.69
N LEU A 880 -52.05 13.55 6.23
CA LEU A 880 -50.86 14.31 5.88
C LEU A 880 -50.83 15.61 6.68
N LEU A 881 -49.72 15.84 7.39
CA LEU A 881 -49.42 17.04 8.17
C LEU A 881 -48.27 17.81 7.50
N PRO A 882 -48.56 18.76 6.60
CA PRO A 882 -47.53 19.55 5.94
C PRO A 882 -46.90 20.56 6.91
N GLU A 883 -45.58 20.72 6.88
CA GLU A 883 -44.86 21.78 7.62
C GLU A 883 -44.56 22.96 6.71
N GLY A 884 -44.75 24.19 7.22
CA GLY A 884 -44.79 25.46 6.47
C GLY A 884 -43.49 25.88 5.74
N THR A 885 -42.49 25.02 5.63
CA THR A 885 -41.22 25.29 4.96
C THR A 885 -40.75 24.19 4.02
N VAL A 886 -41.32 22.97 4.06
CA VAL A 886 -40.77 21.84 3.30
C VAL A 886 -41.76 21.24 2.30
N ASP A 887 -41.39 21.32 1.03
CA ASP A 887 -42.17 21.01 -0.18
C ASP A 887 -42.52 19.51 -0.40
N HIS A 888 -42.44 18.68 0.65
CA HIS A 888 -42.64 17.23 0.57
C HIS A 888 -44.07 16.80 0.21
N GLY A 889 -45.07 17.64 0.48
CA GLY A 889 -46.49 17.29 0.33
C GLY A 889 -46.91 16.87 -1.08
N PHE A 890 -46.23 17.34 -2.15
CA PHE A 890 -46.58 16.95 -3.52
C PHE A 890 -46.52 15.43 -3.71
N LEU A 891 -45.44 14.79 -3.27
CA LEU A 891 -45.22 13.36 -3.53
C LEU A 891 -46.18 12.49 -2.74
N ASP A 892 -46.42 12.82 -1.46
CA ASP A 892 -47.35 12.06 -0.63
C ASP A 892 -48.81 12.26 -1.06
N VAL A 893 -49.15 13.44 -1.58
CA VAL A 893 -50.45 13.70 -2.22
C VAL A 893 -50.61 12.83 -3.47
N ILE A 894 -49.67 12.89 -4.41
CA ILE A 894 -49.80 12.13 -5.66
C ILE A 894 -49.76 10.63 -5.40
N ASP A 895 -48.93 10.16 -4.47
CA ASP A 895 -48.92 8.75 -4.07
C ASP A 895 -50.26 8.33 -3.45
N ALA A 896 -50.83 9.13 -2.54
CA ALA A 896 -52.12 8.84 -1.90
C ALA A 896 -53.24 8.73 -2.94
N LEU A 897 -53.28 9.68 -3.87
CA LEU A 897 -54.28 9.68 -4.93
C LEU A 897 -54.06 8.52 -5.93
N ALA A 898 -52.81 8.15 -6.22
CA ALA A 898 -52.48 7.05 -7.11
C ALA A 898 -52.73 5.67 -6.49
N SER A 899 -52.69 5.55 -5.15
CA SER A 899 -53.00 4.33 -4.41
C SER A 899 -54.48 4.18 -4.03
N GLY A 900 -55.28 5.22 -4.27
CA GLY A 900 -56.70 5.26 -3.90
C GLY A 900 -56.99 5.58 -2.45
N ALA A 901 -56.00 6.05 -1.69
CA ALA A 901 -56.19 6.43 -0.31
C ALA A 901 -57.09 7.67 -0.17
N ALA A 902 -57.94 7.69 0.86
CA ALA A 902 -58.69 8.87 1.27
C ALA A 902 -57.74 9.81 2.03
N LEU A 903 -57.33 10.91 1.38
CA LEU A 903 -56.35 11.84 1.93
C LEU A 903 -57.02 12.84 2.89
N HIS A 904 -56.58 12.87 4.15
CA HIS A 904 -56.95 13.87 5.14
C HIS A 904 -55.80 14.87 5.31
N LEU A 905 -56.01 16.10 4.88
CA LEU A 905 -55.07 17.20 5.12
C LEU A 905 -55.51 18.03 6.31
N ARG A 906 -54.59 18.26 7.24
CA ARG A 906 -54.79 19.25 8.30
C ARG A 906 -54.12 20.57 7.89
N PRO A 907 -54.87 21.68 7.77
CA PRO A 907 -54.27 23.00 7.66
C PRO A 907 -53.41 23.30 8.89
N GLN A 908 -52.32 24.05 8.73
CA GLN A 908 -51.55 24.53 9.88
C GLN A 908 -52.43 25.42 10.77
N PRO A 909 -52.43 25.22 12.10
CA PRO A 909 -53.08 26.15 13.03
C PRO A 909 -52.38 27.52 12.95
N GLU A 910 -53.12 28.62 13.13
CA GLU A 910 -52.48 29.92 13.28
C GLU A 910 -51.55 29.90 14.51
N PRO A 911 -50.38 30.57 14.47
CA PRO A 911 -49.37 30.50 15.54
C PRO A 911 -49.89 30.86 16.94
N GLU A 912 -51.03 31.57 17.01
CA GLU A 912 -51.68 32.00 18.26
C GLU A 912 -52.59 30.93 18.90
N ALA A 913 -52.86 29.80 18.22
CA ALA A 913 -53.92 28.85 18.62
C ALA A 913 -53.51 27.77 19.63
N GLY A 914 -52.23 27.66 20.03
CA GLY A 914 -51.80 26.72 21.09
C GLY A 914 -52.06 25.24 20.80
N ASP A 915 -52.02 24.82 19.53
CA ASP A 915 -52.27 23.44 19.10
C ASP A 915 -51.22 22.48 19.70
N THR A 916 -51.68 21.51 20.49
CA THR A 916 -50.78 20.55 21.16
C THR A 916 -50.60 19.29 20.34
N ALA A 917 -49.53 18.54 20.61
CA ALA A 917 -49.32 17.22 20.02
C ALA A 917 -50.50 16.25 20.30
N ALA A 918 -51.16 16.41 21.46
CA ALA A 918 -52.34 15.63 21.83
C ALA A 918 -53.59 16.00 21.02
N ASP A 919 -53.77 17.28 20.66
CA ASP A 919 -54.85 17.71 19.76
C ASP A 919 -54.66 17.13 18.36
N THR A 920 -53.42 17.12 17.88
CA THR A 920 -53.03 16.49 16.62
C THR A 920 -53.29 14.99 16.61
N ALA A 921 -52.92 14.28 17.68
CA ALA A 921 -53.18 12.86 17.80
C ALA A 921 -54.68 12.55 17.92
N ARG A 922 -55.47 13.38 18.60
CA ARG A 922 -56.94 13.24 18.66
C ARG A 922 -57.59 13.45 17.30
N TRP A 923 -57.14 14.45 16.54
CA TRP A 923 -57.59 14.65 15.16
C TRP A 923 -57.28 13.42 14.31
N LEU A 924 -56.05 12.91 14.39
CA LEU A 924 -55.64 11.71 13.65
C LEU A 924 -56.52 10.50 14.01
N ALA A 925 -56.77 10.26 15.29
CA ALA A 925 -57.65 9.19 15.75
C ALA A 925 -59.08 9.33 15.16
N ALA A 926 -59.61 10.56 15.11
CA ALA A 926 -60.94 10.84 14.57
C ALA A 926 -61.04 10.61 13.05
N THR A 927 -59.95 10.74 12.30
CA THR A 927 -59.93 10.42 10.85
C THR A 927 -59.96 8.92 10.56
N GLY A 928 -59.58 8.08 11.54
CA GLY A 928 -59.39 6.65 11.31
C GLY A 928 -58.23 6.33 10.35
N ALA A 929 -57.27 7.24 10.21
CA ALA A 929 -56.17 7.08 9.28
C ALA A 929 -55.30 5.86 9.64
N VAL A 930 -55.07 5.03 8.63
CA VAL A 930 -54.15 3.87 8.70
C VAL A 930 -52.71 4.28 8.41
N GLU A 931 -52.51 5.45 7.80
CA GLU A 931 -51.21 6.01 7.50
C GLU A 931 -51.11 7.48 7.93
N LEU A 932 -49.95 7.86 8.48
CA LEU A 932 -49.59 9.23 8.79
C LEU A 932 -48.32 9.61 8.03
N ALA A 933 -48.34 10.72 7.28
CA ALA A 933 -47.16 11.34 6.70
C ALA A 933 -46.91 12.71 7.36
N ALA A 934 -45.73 12.90 7.95
CA ALA A 934 -45.38 14.11 8.69
C ALA A 934 -43.85 14.27 8.85
N PRO A 935 -43.33 15.46 9.21
CA PRO A 935 -41.94 15.63 9.62
C PRO A 935 -41.58 14.72 10.81
N ALA A 936 -40.34 14.21 10.87
CA ALA A 936 -39.89 13.30 11.91
C ALA A 936 -40.11 13.85 13.34
N ALA A 937 -39.87 15.15 13.54
CA ALA A 937 -40.16 15.82 14.80
C ALA A 937 -41.65 15.73 15.17
N VAL A 938 -42.55 16.02 14.23
CA VAL A 938 -44.01 15.97 14.43
C VAL A 938 -44.46 14.53 14.72
N VAL A 939 -43.92 13.54 14.00
CA VAL A 939 -44.19 12.12 14.26
C VAL A 939 -43.87 11.77 15.72
N ASN A 940 -42.67 12.12 16.19
CA ASN A 940 -42.25 11.83 17.56
C ASN A 940 -43.15 12.51 18.60
N HIS A 941 -43.55 13.77 18.35
CA HIS A 941 -44.45 14.49 19.25
C HIS A 941 -45.86 13.86 19.27
N VAL A 942 -46.44 13.52 18.12
CA VAL A 942 -47.78 12.93 18.01
C VAL A 942 -47.83 11.56 18.67
N LEU A 943 -46.85 10.69 18.39
CA LEU A 943 -46.80 9.35 18.97
C LEU A 943 -46.41 9.37 20.46
N GLY A 944 -45.65 10.38 20.91
CA GLY A 944 -45.32 10.62 22.31
C GLY A 944 -46.45 11.25 23.14
N SER A 945 -47.57 11.65 22.53
CA SER A 945 -48.69 12.34 23.21
C SER A 945 -49.50 11.44 24.16
N GLY A 946 -49.33 10.11 24.09
CA GLY A 946 -50.07 9.14 24.89
C GLY A 946 -51.50 8.84 24.42
N VAL A 947 -51.93 9.42 23.28
CA VAL A 947 -53.22 9.10 22.65
C VAL A 947 -53.12 7.76 21.91
N ASP A 948 -54.10 6.87 22.13
CA ASP A 948 -54.15 5.58 21.45
C ASP A 948 -54.55 5.73 19.97
N LEU A 949 -53.77 5.10 19.09
CA LEU A 949 -53.88 5.18 17.63
C LEU A 949 -53.83 3.76 17.04
N PRO A 950 -54.87 2.93 17.26
CA PRO A 950 -54.86 1.52 16.93
C PRO A 950 -55.03 1.24 15.42
N ALA A 951 -55.61 2.18 14.67
CA ALA A 951 -55.77 2.07 13.22
C ALA A 951 -54.46 2.35 12.47
N LEU A 952 -53.54 3.11 13.06
CA LEU A 952 -52.32 3.58 12.43
C LEU A 952 -51.31 2.44 12.29
N ALA A 953 -51.09 1.98 11.05
CA ALA A 953 -50.20 0.86 10.72
C ALA A 953 -48.89 1.32 10.06
N LEU A 954 -48.94 2.43 9.30
CA LEU A 954 -47.80 2.99 8.55
C LEU A 954 -47.53 4.43 8.96
N VAL A 955 -46.27 4.76 9.18
CA VAL A 955 -45.82 6.14 9.42
C VAL A 955 -44.76 6.49 8.39
N THR A 956 -44.99 7.56 7.62
CA THR A 956 -43.99 8.15 6.74
C THR A 956 -43.41 9.39 7.44
N ALA A 957 -42.14 9.31 7.85
CA ALA A 957 -41.40 10.40 8.44
C ALA A 957 -40.54 11.09 7.39
N HIS A 958 -40.62 12.43 7.32
CA HIS A 958 -39.70 13.24 6.54
C HIS A 958 -38.53 13.69 7.42
N GLY A 959 -37.31 13.29 7.05
CA GLY A 959 -36.13 13.44 7.90
C GLY A 959 -35.84 12.20 8.75
N ALA A 960 -34.71 12.22 9.44
CA ALA A 960 -34.22 11.10 10.24
C ALA A 960 -34.65 11.18 11.71
N GLY A 961 -34.62 10.04 12.41
CA GLY A 961 -34.77 9.97 13.86
C GLY A 961 -36.21 9.88 14.33
N ALA A 962 -37.14 9.49 13.46
CA ALA A 962 -38.50 9.18 13.85
C ALA A 962 -38.56 7.80 14.52
N SER A 963 -39.44 7.65 15.52
CA SER A 963 -39.69 6.37 16.17
C SER A 963 -41.19 6.06 16.13
N ALA A 964 -41.55 4.90 15.55
CA ALA A 964 -42.92 4.44 15.43
C ALA A 964 -43.09 3.01 15.98
N PRO A 965 -42.97 2.81 17.31
CA PRO A 965 -43.00 1.49 17.90
C PRO A 965 -44.30 0.74 17.58
N GLY A 966 -44.16 -0.53 17.18
CA GLY A 966 -45.27 -1.41 16.81
C GLY A 966 -45.91 -1.12 15.45
N ARG A 967 -45.31 -0.24 14.64
CA ARG A 967 -45.79 0.18 13.32
C ARG A 967 -44.66 0.10 12.30
N THR A 968 -45.01 0.06 11.02
CA THR A 968 -44.02 0.19 9.95
C THR A 968 -43.65 1.65 9.78
N LEU A 969 -42.35 1.95 9.76
CA LEU A 969 -41.82 3.29 9.55
C LEU A 969 -41.19 3.39 8.16
N LEU A 970 -41.56 4.40 7.39
CA LEU A 970 -40.87 4.84 6.19
C LEU A 970 -40.16 6.15 6.48
N GLU A 971 -38.84 6.15 6.50
CA GLU A 971 -38.04 7.36 6.61
C GLU A 971 -37.64 7.84 5.22
N HIS A 972 -38.08 9.04 4.84
CA HIS A 972 -37.67 9.72 3.62
C HIS A 972 -36.50 10.66 3.93
N ARG A 973 -35.32 10.29 3.43
CA ARG A 973 -34.08 11.08 3.55
C ARG A 973 -33.68 11.61 2.18
N TRP A 974 -33.19 12.85 2.15
CA TRP A 974 -32.81 13.54 0.92
C TRP A 974 -31.32 13.82 0.93
N TYR A 975 -30.64 13.49 -0.17
CA TYR A 975 -29.23 13.75 -0.35
C TYR A 975 -28.99 14.27 -1.75
N GLN A 976 -28.53 15.53 -1.86
CA GLN A 976 -28.11 16.11 -3.13
C GLN A 976 -29.16 15.91 -4.25
N GLY A 977 -30.43 16.08 -3.91
CA GLY A 977 -31.52 15.92 -4.85
C GLY A 977 -32.07 14.50 -5.07
N VAL A 978 -31.49 13.47 -4.45
CA VAL A 978 -31.96 12.07 -4.51
C VAL A 978 -32.66 11.67 -3.21
N ARG A 979 -33.77 10.94 -3.33
CA ARG A 979 -34.52 10.39 -2.20
C ARG A 979 -34.08 8.96 -1.87
N LEU A 980 -33.56 8.77 -0.67
CA LEU A 980 -33.45 7.45 -0.05
C LEU A 980 -34.69 7.21 0.81
N THR A 981 -35.39 6.10 0.57
CA THR A 981 -36.47 5.65 1.44
C THR A 981 -36.00 4.44 2.22
N LEU A 982 -35.97 4.54 3.55
CA LEU A 982 -35.65 3.42 4.45
C LEU A 982 -36.92 2.88 5.10
N VAL A 983 -37.06 1.56 5.09
CA VAL A 983 -38.07 0.81 5.84
C VAL A 983 -37.49 0.45 7.20
N ASP A 984 -38.20 0.86 8.25
CA ASP A 984 -37.86 0.67 9.67
C ASP A 984 -36.42 1.13 10.00
N GLY A 985 -35.96 2.18 9.32
CA GLY A 985 -34.62 2.76 9.47
C GLY A 985 -33.47 1.88 8.96
N ALA A 986 -33.77 0.69 8.44
CA ALA A 986 -32.76 -0.35 8.20
C ALA A 986 -32.63 -0.77 6.74
N THR A 987 -33.77 -0.99 6.05
CA THR A 987 -33.76 -1.60 4.72
C THR A 987 -34.12 -0.57 3.65
N PRO A 988 -33.30 -0.39 2.60
CA PRO A 988 -33.69 0.44 1.47
C PRO A 988 -34.98 -0.07 0.82
N LEU A 989 -35.79 0.86 0.31
CA LEU A 989 -36.97 0.53 -0.49
C LEU A 989 -36.58 -0.34 -1.70
N TRP A 990 -37.56 -1.06 -2.27
CA TRP A 990 -37.33 -1.92 -3.45
C TRP A 990 -36.52 -1.23 -4.54
N ASN A 991 -35.63 -2.00 -5.17
CA ASN A 991 -34.74 -1.55 -6.25
C ASN A 991 -33.76 -0.41 -5.89
N GLN A 992 -33.70 0.05 -4.64
CA GLN A 992 -32.69 0.99 -4.17
C GLN A 992 -31.52 0.24 -3.55
N THR A 993 -30.31 0.77 -3.72
CA THR A 993 -29.09 0.23 -3.15
C THR A 993 -28.31 1.35 -2.47
N VAL A 994 -27.87 1.10 -1.25
CA VAL A 994 -26.99 2.00 -0.49
C VAL A 994 -25.62 1.36 -0.38
N ARG A 995 -24.58 2.10 -0.76
CA ARG A 995 -23.18 1.67 -0.64
C ARG A 995 -22.42 2.66 0.22
N VAL A 996 -21.53 2.13 1.05
CA VAL A 996 -20.55 2.93 1.79
C VAL A 996 -19.20 2.55 1.20
N LEU A 997 -18.55 3.52 0.53
CA LEU A 997 -17.34 3.28 -0.24
C LEU A 997 -16.17 4.13 0.27
N ASP A 998 -14.96 3.63 0.10
CA ASP A 998 -13.73 4.40 0.31
C ASP A 998 -13.39 5.30 -0.89
N ALA A 999 -12.24 5.98 -0.81
CA ALA A 999 -11.75 6.86 -1.86
C ALA A 999 -11.45 6.13 -3.19
N ALA A 1000 -11.19 4.81 -3.15
CA ALA A 1000 -10.96 3.96 -4.31
C ALA A 1000 -12.26 3.32 -4.85
N LEU A 1001 -13.43 3.80 -4.39
CA LEU A 1001 -14.75 3.27 -4.70
C LEU A 1001 -14.93 1.79 -4.31
N GLN A 1002 -14.17 1.30 -3.32
CA GLN A 1002 -14.33 -0.05 -2.79
C GLN A 1002 -15.27 -0.07 -1.58
N PRO A 1003 -16.12 -1.10 -1.41
CA PRO A 1003 -16.99 -1.23 -0.24
C PRO A 1003 -16.18 -1.33 1.03
N VAL A 1004 -16.45 -0.45 1.99
CA VAL A 1004 -15.84 -0.54 3.33
C VAL A 1004 -16.52 -1.65 4.15
N PRO A 1005 -15.82 -2.26 5.12
CA PRO A 1005 -16.42 -3.25 6.01
C PRO A 1005 -17.59 -2.66 6.82
N PRO A 1006 -18.54 -3.50 7.29
CA PRO A 1006 -19.57 -3.06 8.21
C PRO A 1006 -18.98 -2.37 9.46
N GLY A 1007 -19.61 -1.28 9.89
CA GLY A 1007 -19.18 -0.45 11.01
C GLY A 1007 -18.05 0.54 10.70
N VAL A 1008 -17.42 0.47 9.51
CA VAL A 1008 -16.35 1.38 9.10
C VAL A 1008 -16.94 2.60 8.38
N PRO A 1009 -16.52 3.83 8.71
CA PRO A 1009 -17.00 5.02 8.02
C PRO A 1009 -16.49 5.07 6.58
N GLY A 1010 -17.37 5.43 5.65
CA GLY A 1010 -17.01 5.70 4.26
C GLY A 1010 -17.98 6.68 3.60
N SER A 1011 -17.66 7.11 2.39
CA SER A 1011 -18.53 7.98 1.60
C SER A 1011 -19.80 7.23 1.21
N LEU A 1012 -20.95 7.84 1.42
CA LEU A 1012 -22.26 7.27 1.16
C LEU A 1012 -22.67 7.50 -0.31
N TYR A 1013 -23.03 6.41 -0.99
CA TYR A 1013 -23.51 6.41 -2.37
C TYR A 1013 -24.89 5.74 -2.47
N LEU A 1014 -25.74 6.29 -3.32
CA LEU A 1014 -27.06 5.75 -3.63
C LEU A 1014 -27.09 5.25 -5.07
N ALA A 1015 -27.66 4.07 -5.31
CA ALA A 1015 -27.81 3.47 -6.62
C ALA A 1015 -29.20 2.85 -6.81
N GLY A 1016 -29.57 2.55 -8.06
CA GLY A 1016 -30.83 1.87 -8.38
C GLY A 1016 -31.97 2.80 -8.81
N ASP A 1017 -33.21 2.35 -8.62
CA ASP A 1017 -34.38 3.09 -9.05
C ASP A 1017 -34.55 4.38 -8.22
N GLY A 1018 -34.87 5.48 -8.90
CA GLY A 1018 -35.16 6.75 -8.25
C GLY A 1018 -33.99 7.72 -8.08
N LEU A 1019 -32.87 7.47 -8.77
CA LEU A 1019 -31.74 8.42 -8.86
C LEU A 1019 -32.08 9.75 -9.56
N GLY A 1020 -33.28 9.89 -10.15
CA GLY A 1020 -33.70 11.07 -10.89
C GLY A 1020 -32.99 11.16 -12.25
N ALA A 1021 -33.70 11.67 -13.26
CA ALA A 1021 -33.00 12.26 -14.39
C ALA A 1021 -32.44 13.61 -13.93
N ALA A 1022 -31.11 13.79 -13.92
CA ALA A 1022 -30.49 15.08 -13.70
C ALA A 1022 -31.06 16.11 -14.70
N SER A 1023 -32.03 16.90 -14.26
CA SER A 1023 -32.68 17.92 -15.10
C SER A 1023 -32.00 19.29 -14.96
N CYS A 1024 -31.12 19.44 -13.97
CA CYS A 1024 -30.27 20.59 -13.74
C CYS A 1024 -28.79 20.18 -13.80
N ASP A 1025 -27.94 21.06 -14.32
CA ASP A 1025 -26.50 20.82 -14.48
C ASP A 1025 -25.80 20.48 -13.14
N ALA A 1026 -26.32 20.99 -12.02
CA ALA A 1026 -25.84 20.70 -10.68
C ALA A 1026 -26.05 19.24 -10.23
N ALA A 1027 -27.15 18.59 -10.64
CA ALA A 1027 -27.42 17.18 -10.33
C ALA A 1027 -26.65 16.23 -11.27
N ALA A 1028 -26.34 16.66 -12.49
CA ALA A 1028 -25.59 15.86 -13.46
C ALA A 1028 -24.13 15.66 -13.03
N ALA A 1029 -23.54 16.66 -12.35
CA ALA A 1029 -22.17 16.61 -11.85
C ALA A 1029 -21.93 15.55 -10.75
N GLN A 1030 -23.00 15.01 -10.15
CA GLN A 1030 -22.91 14.10 -8.99
C GLN A 1030 -23.23 12.63 -9.31
N LEU A 1031 -23.72 12.37 -10.53
CA LEU A 1031 -23.94 11.02 -11.07
C LEU A 1031 -22.61 10.45 -11.55
N VAL A 1032 -22.12 9.42 -10.87
CA VAL A 1032 -20.91 8.69 -11.23
C VAL A 1032 -21.27 7.28 -11.72
N PRO A 1033 -20.40 6.63 -12.52
CA PRO A 1033 -20.57 5.22 -12.86
C PRO A 1033 -20.59 4.36 -11.58
N ASP A 1034 -21.47 3.35 -11.51
CA ASP A 1034 -21.45 2.36 -10.43
C ASP A 1034 -20.57 1.16 -10.85
N PRO A 1035 -19.32 1.03 -10.34
CA PRO A 1035 -18.43 -0.07 -10.70
C PRO A 1035 -18.90 -1.44 -10.18
N HIS A 1036 -19.87 -1.44 -9.27
CA HIS A 1036 -20.44 -2.64 -8.65
C HIS A 1036 -21.83 -2.97 -9.18
N GLY A 1037 -22.32 -2.18 -10.15
CA GLY A 1037 -23.59 -2.38 -10.85
C GLY A 1037 -23.41 -3.10 -12.18
N GLY A 1038 -24.52 -3.32 -12.90
CA GLY A 1038 -24.47 -3.83 -14.28
C GLY A 1038 -23.90 -2.80 -15.26
N PRO A 1039 -23.59 -3.19 -16.51
CA PRO A 1039 -23.08 -2.27 -17.52
C PRO A 1039 -23.98 -1.04 -17.70
N GLY A 1040 -23.39 0.15 -17.56
CA GLY A 1040 -24.11 1.43 -17.66
C GLY A 1040 -24.87 1.85 -16.39
N ALA A 1041 -24.75 1.10 -15.29
CA ALA A 1041 -25.28 1.50 -13.99
C ALA A 1041 -24.59 2.78 -13.49
N ARG A 1042 -25.37 3.58 -12.75
CA ARG A 1042 -24.92 4.86 -12.18
C ARG A 1042 -25.28 4.88 -10.70
N MET A 1043 -24.53 5.66 -9.95
CA MET A 1043 -24.79 5.96 -8.54
C MET A 1043 -24.60 7.46 -8.29
N VAL A 1044 -25.22 7.98 -7.25
CA VAL A 1044 -25.08 9.38 -6.82
C VAL A 1044 -24.21 9.42 -5.57
N ARG A 1045 -23.20 10.29 -5.61
CA ARG A 1045 -22.36 10.62 -4.44
C ARG A 1045 -23.12 11.59 -3.56
N THR A 1046 -23.47 11.19 -2.35
CA THR A 1046 -24.31 12.02 -1.45
C THR A 1046 -23.56 13.19 -0.79
N GLY A 1047 -22.23 13.15 -0.80
CA GLY A 1047 -21.39 14.07 -0.01
C GLY A 1047 -21.34 13.75 1.49
N ARG A 1048 -22.10 12.77 1.97
CA ARG A 1048 -22.17 12.36 3.37
C ARG A 1048 -21.28 11.16 3.67
N VAL A 1049 -20.96 10.98 4.94
CA VAL A 1049 -20.27 9.80 5.47
C VAL A 1049 -21.24 8.95 6.28
N GLY A 1050 -21.19 7.65 6.08
CA GLY A 1050 -22.02 6.69 6.80
C GLY A 1050 -21.26 5.41 7.15
N ARG A 1051 -21.91 4.55 7.94
CA ARG A 1051 -21.44 3.20 8.27
C ARG A 1051 -22.50 2.18 7.91
N LEU A 1052 -22.08 1.03 7.39
CA LEU A 1052 -22.98 -0.08 7.08
C LEU A 1052 -23.16 -0.96 8.32
N GLY A 1053 -24.38 -1.15 8.81
CA GLY A 1053 -24.70 -2.04 9.92
C GLY A 1053 -26.00 -2.81 9.68
N ALA A 1054 -26.67 -3.24 10.76
CA ALA A 1054 -28.06 -3.70 10.67
C ALA A 1054 -29.02 -2.56 10.23
N ALA A 1055 -28.62 -1.31 10.46
CA ALA A 1055 -29.22 -0.09 9.95
C ALA A 1055 -28.15 0.83 9.33
N LEU A 1056 -28.58 1.92 8.68
CA LEU A 1056 -27.68 2.94 8.14
C LEU A 1056 -27.45 4.04 9.19
N ASP A 1057 -26.23 4.11 9.72
CA ASP A 1057 -25.80 5.16 10.64
C ASP A 1057 -25.08 6.27 9.87
N GLU A 1058 -25.74 7.41 9.70
CA GLU A 1058 -25.10 8.64 9.21
C GLU A 1058 -24.29 9.28 10.32
N LEU A 1059 -23.07 9.70 9.98
CA LEU A 1059 -22.22 10.45 10.89
C LEU A 1059 -22.32 11.94 10.58
N PRO A 1060 -22.20 12.83 11.60
CA PRO A 1060 -22.02 14.26 11.34
C PRO A 1060 -20.79 14.47 10.44
N ASP A 1061 -20.81 15.49 9.57
CA ASP A 1061 -19.85 15.67 8.47
C ASP A 1061 -18.37 15.51 8.92
N VAL A 1062 -17.83 14.31 8.73
CA VAL A 1062 -16.40 14.01 8.83
C VAL A 1062 -15.86 13.97 7.42
N VAL A 1063 -15.07 14.99 7.05
CA VAL A 1063 -14.46 15.07 5.72
C VAL A 1063 -13.42 13.97 5.56
N LEU A 1064 -13.76 12.88 4.84
CA LEU A 1064 -12.77 11.95 4.29
C LEU A 1064 -12.03 12.68 3.18
N ARG A 1065 -10.80 13.14 3.46
CA ARG A 1065 -9.93 13.78 2.47
C ARG A 1065 -9.37 12.76 1.49
N ASP A 1066 -9.39 13.16 0.22
CA ASP A 1066 -8.65 12.56 -0.90
C ASP A 1066 -7.13 12.62 -0.64
N PRO A 1067 -6.39 11.52 -0.77
CA PRO A 1067 -4.94 11.50 -0.58
C PRO A 1067 -4.12 12.09 -1.75
N PHE A 1068 -4.75 12.64 -2.81
CA PHE A 1068 -4.02 13.10 -4.00
C PHE A 1068 -4.04 14.60 -4.34
N ASP A 1069 -4.52 15.49 -3.46
CA ASP A 1069 -4.37 16.94 -3.69
C ASP A 1069 -3.36 17.61 -2.73
N ALA A 1070 -2.15 17.81 -3.24
CA ALA A 1070 -1.31 18.97 -2.93
C ALA A 1070 -0.66 19.42 -4.25
N PRO A 1071 -0.67 20.72 -4.58
CA PRO A 1071 -0.08 21.75 -3.74
C PRO A 1071 -0.92 23.03 -3.59
N ASP A 1072 -1.12 23.49 -2.35
CA ASP A 1072 -1.16 24.91 -1.91
C ASP A 1072 -1.88 25.02 -0.55
N SER A 1073 -1.14 25.36 0.50
CA SER A 1073 -1.72 25.73 1.80
C SER A 1073 -1.15 27.05 2.32
N LEU A 1074 -2.08 27.95 2.64
CA LEU A 1074 -1.93 29.40 2.86
C LEU A 1074 -1.10 29.78 4.11
N TYR A 1075 -0.33 30.87 3.97
CA TYR A 1075 0.42 31.54 5.03
C TYR A 1075 -0.17 32.94 5.31
N LEU A 1076 -0.09 33.40 6.56
CA LEU A 1076 -0.39 34.76 7.02
C LEU A 1076 0.87 35.65 6.95
N PRO A 1077 0.79 36.90 6.48
CA PRO A 1077 1.90 37.83 6.58
C PRO A 1077 2.08 38.29 8.04
N VAL A 1078 3.28 38.13 8.55
CA VAL A 1078 3.67 38.51 9.91
C VAL A 1078 4.84 39.48 9.85
N THR A 1079 4.89 40.43 10.78
CA THR A 1079 5.97 41.42 10.84
C THR A 1079 6.73 41.25 12.15
N ASP A 1080 8.05 41.21 12.06
CA ASP A 1080 8.92 41.17 13.23
C ASP A 1080 9.13 42.57 13.85
N PRO A 1081 9.74 42.68 15.04
CA PRO A 1081 10.00 43.97 15.69
C PRO A 1081 10.92 44.93 14.92
N LEU A 1082 11.65 44.44 13.91
CA LEU A 1082 12.59 45.19 13.08
C LEU A 1082 11.96 45.63 11.74
N GLY A 1083 10.71 45.24 11.47
CA GLY A 1083 9.93 45.63 10.28
C GLY A 1083 10.05 44.66 9.10
N HIS A 1084 10.66 43.49 9.28
CA HIS A 1084 10.78 42.46 8.25
C HIS A 1084 9.48 41.66 8.13
N ARG A 1085 9.06 41.37 6.89
CA ARG A 1085 7.81 40.66 6.60
C ARG A 1085 8.09 39.24 6.13
N SER A 1086 7.39 38.27 6.70
CA SER A 1086 7.47 36.86 6.32
C SER A 1086 6.09 36.20 6.34
N LEU A 1087 5.99 34.96 5.84
CA LEU A 1087 4.77 34.17 5.72
C LEU A 1087 4.73 33.09 6.81
N TRP A 1088 3.66 33.05 7.61
CA TRP A 1088 3.49 32.18 8.80
C TRP A 1088 2.22 31.33 8.73
N PRO A 1089 2.24 30.02 9.02
CA PRO A 1089 1.06 29.15 8.88
C PRO A 1089 -0.13 29.61 9.75
N ALA A 1090 -1.33 29.67 9.18
CA ALA A 1090 -2.52 30.09 9.90
C ALA A 1090 -2.88 29.11 11.04
N GLY A 1091 -3.10 29.63 12.25
CA GLY A 1091 -3.45 28.85 13.44
C GLY A 1091 -2.28 28.47 14.35
N THR A 1092 -1.05 28.91 14.06
CA THR A 1092 0.12 28.71 14.92
C THR A 1092 0.44 30.00 15.68
N PRO A 1093 0.60 29.99 17.02
CA PRO A 1093 0.91 31.20 17.79
C PRO A 1093 2.24 31.82 17.34
N LEU A 1094 2.28 33.16 17.28
CA LEU A 1094 3.45 33.88 16.80
C LEU A 1094 4.57 33.89 17.85
N PRO A 1095 5.86 33.88 17.43
CA PRO A 1095 6.97 34.12 18.33
C PRO A 1095 6.84 35.50 19.01
N GLU A 1096 7.34 35.61 20.23
CA GLU A 1096 7.23 36.83 21.03
C GLU A 1096 7.79 38.05 20.28
N GLY A 1097 6.98 39.09 20.12
CA GLY A 1097 7.33 40.31 19.37
C GLY A 1097 6.91 40.33 17.89
N TRP A 1098 6.48 39.20 17.32
CA TRP A 1098 5.90 39.17 15.97
C TRP A 1098 4.39 39.44 16.06
N THR A 1099 3.89 40.34 15.22
CA THR A 1099 2.47 40.71 15.23
C THR A 1099 1.78 40.29 13.92
N ALA A 1100 0.60 39.65 14.08
CA ALA A 1100 -0.31 39.40 12.97
C ALA A 1100 -1.02 40.71 12.64
N ALA A 1101 -1.00 41.13 11.37
CA ALA A 1101 -1.82 42.25 10.92
C ALA A 1101 -3.32 41.87 11.00
N GLY A 1102 -4.15 42.76 11.55
CA GLY A 1102 -5.56 42.46 11.85
C GLY A 1102 -6.46 42.35 10.61
N PRO A 1103 -7.59 41.61 10.68
CA PRO A 1103 -8.50 41.40 9.54
C PRO A 1103 -9.22 42.65 9.02
N GLU A 1104 -9.31 43.75 9.81
CA GLU A 1104 -9.93 45.00 9.35
C GLU A 1104 -8.97 45.86 8.51
N ASP A 1105 -7.67 45.86 8.81
CA ASP A 1105 -6.66 46.52 7.97
C ASP A 1105 -6.51 45.82 6.60
N VAL A 1106 -6.75 44.51 6.54
CA VAL A 1106 -6.80 43.76 5.27
C VAL A 1106 -8.08 44.07 4.51
N ARG A 1107 -9.23 44.26 5.17
CA ARG A 1107 -10.46 44.68 4.47
C ARG A 1107 -10.37 46.11 3.97
N ASP A 1108 -9.72 47.01 4.69
CA ASP A 1108 -9.53 48.39 4.26
C ASP A 1108 -8.41 48.50 3.22
N ALA A 1109 -7.32 47.73 3.33
CA ALA A 1109 -6.30 47.63 2.28
C ALA A 1109 -6.82 46.91 1.02
N VAL A 1110 -7.66 45.88 1.15
CA VAL A 1110 -8.32 45.22 0.00
C VAL A 1110 -9.40 46.13 -0.57
N ARG A 1111 -10.15 46.89 0.24
CA ARG A 1111 -11.12 47.89 -0.26
C ARG A 1111 -10.43 49.07 -0.94
N ASP A 1112 -9.31 49.55 -0.41
CA ASP A 1112 -8.51 50.64 -0.99
C ASP A 1112 -7.71 50.17 -2.21
N THR A 1113 -7.23 48.92 -2.23
CA THR A 1113 -6.57 48.30 -3.40
C THR A 1113 -7.59 47.99 -4.49
N LEU A 1114 -8.78 47.47 -4.15
CA LEU A 1114 -9.87 47.26 -5.11
C LEU A 1114 -10.48 48.59 -5.57
N ALA A 1115 -10.52 49.64 -4.74
CA ALA A 1115 -10.93 50.98 -5.14
C ALA A 1115 -9.87 51.69 -6.00
N GLN A 1116 -8.58 51.49 -5.72
CA GLN A 1116 -7.48 51.96 -6.57
C GLN A 1116 -7.41 51.18 -7.89
N GLN A 1117 -7.72 49.87 -7.89
CA GLN A 1117 -7.79 49.04 -9.10
C GLN A 1117 -9.08 49.30 -9.91
N ALA A 1118 -10.20 49.65 -9.27
CA ALA A 1118 -11.43 50.09 -9.96
C ALA A 1118 -11.32 51.53 -10.52
N SER A 1119 -10.57 52.42 -9.86
CA SER A 1119 -10.19 53.74 -10.41
C SER A 1119 -9.10 53.66 -11.48
N ALA A 1120 -8.26 52.62 -11.48
CA ALA A 1120 -7.25 52.37 -12.53
C ALA A 1120 -7.80 51.60 -13.74
N ALA A 1121 -8.97 50.96 -13.63
CA ALA A 1121 -9.64 50.24 -14.71
C ALA A 1121 -10.75 51.07 -15.42
N SER A 1122 -10.92 52.34 -15.04
CA SER A 1122 -11.90 53.27 -15.65
C SER A 1122 -11.28 54.53 -16.26
N ALA A 1123 -9.95 54.57 -16.39
CA ALA A 1123 -9.22 55.57 -17.16
C ALA A 1123 -8.27 54.88 -18.15
N ASP A 1124 -8.47 55.14 -19.44
CA ASP A 1124 -7.71 54.66 -20.60
C ASP A 1124 -8.01 53.19 -21.00
N THR A 1125 -8.62 52.85 -22.14
CA THR A 1125 -8.76 53.61 -23.39
C THR A 1125 -9.90 53.02 -24.23
N VAL A 1126 -10.72 53.91 -24.76
CA VAL A 1126 -11.39 53.77 -26.05
C VAL A 1126 -10.38 53.30 -27.11
N GLY A 1127 -10.71 52.28 -27.92
CA GLY A 1127 -10.12 52.14 -29.25
C GLY A 1127 -9.79 50.72 -29.75
N SER A 1128 -10.66 50.24 -30.65
CA SER A 1128 -10.37 49.46 -31.87
C SER A 1128 -9.87 48.00 -31.83
N ASP A 1129 -10.75 47.16 -32.39
CA ASP A 1129 -10.53 46.08 -33.36
C ASP A 1129 -9.89 44.72 -32.98
N ARG A 1130 -10.74 43.70 -33.24
CA ARG A 1130 -10.57 42.24 -33.40
C ARG A 1130 -10.71 41.33 -32.18
#